data_AF-A0A3E0LUP6-F1
#
_entry.id   AF-A0A3E0LUP6-F1
#
_cell.length_a   1.000
_cell.length_b   1.000
_cell.length_c   1.000
_cell.angle_alpha   90.00
_cell.angle_beta   90.00
_cell.angle_gamma   90.00
#
_symmetry.space_group_name_H-M   'P 1'
#
loop_
_entity.id
_entity.type
_entity.pdbx_description
1 polymer ?
#
loop_
_entity_poly.entity_id
_entity_poly.type
_entity_poly.pdbx_seq_one_letter_code
_entity_poly.pdbx_strand_id
1 'polypeptide(L)'
;MTQDKPIQRQILPIPDLTPFGLTTYDAKNPDTHYPPIRDIRPPAGAPNVLIVLLDDVGFGAASAFGGPCNTPTFERLAAAGLKYTRFHTTALCSPSRAALLSGRNHHSVGMGNITETATSAPGQSSVRPNTKAPLALTLKLNGYSTAQFGKCHEVPVWQTSPIGPFDAWPSGGGGFEYFYGFIGGENNQWEPALYEGTTPIEPPKTPEEGYHLTEDLADRAIAWISQQKALAPNKPFFAYFAPGATHAPHHVPKEWIDKYRGQFAHGWDRQREITFARQKELGVIPQNAELTPRHAEIPPWDDMDERLKPVLERQMEVYAAFLEHTDDQVGRVIQALEKLEILDDTLIYVIVGDNGASAEGTLQGAFNEMANFNGLASLETPEFLLSKIDDFGAPDSYNHYAVGWAWAMSSPYKWTKQVASHWGGTRNGTIVRYPKLIQEKGGIRHQFCHVIDVAPTVLEVVGIPEPTMVNGVLQSPYEGTSMVYTFNDAAAPERHDVQYFEMFGNRGIYYKGWSAITKHRTPWVMTGQTMVPFDDDIWELYDGSTDWTQARDLCQEMPEKLHELQRQFLIEAVKYNVLPLDDRQVERIDPATAGRPTLAGGNSQLFFAGMGRLSENSVINIKNKSFSVTAELEIPPEGADGVIIAQGGRFGGWSVYTHDGKAKFVYNVLGIESFVTEATETIPAGKHQVRMEFAYDGGGLGRGGNVTLYYDGQPVGTGRVERTQAFIFSADETTDIGYESGTPVAAEYTSKTSRFTGKIGWVQLDVGTDAHDHLIDQEERLKIIMARQ
;
A
#
# COMPACT_ATOMS: atom_id res chain seq x y z
N MET A 1 -2.63 -30.60 -43.96
CA MET A 1 -3.09 -31.05 -42.64
C MET A 1 -2.83 -29.95 -41.63
N THR A 2 -3.84 -29.15 -41.28
CA THR A 2 -3.73 -28.15 -40.21
C THR A 2 -5.02 -28.21 -39.40
N GLN A 3 -5.23 -29.34 -38.72
CA GLN A 3 -6.01 -29.28 -37.49
C GLN A 3 -5.14 -28.46 -36.53
N ASP A 4 -5.60 -27.26 -36.15
CA ASP A 4 -5.00 -26.50 -35.06
C ASP A 4 -5.00 -27.42 -33.83
N LYS A 5 -3.86 -28.05 -33.55
CA LYS A 5 -3.69 -28.79 -32.31
C LYS A 5 -3.92 -27.79 -31.18
N PRO A 6 -4.69 -28.14 -30.14
CA PRO A 6 -4.89 -27.25 -29.01
C PRO A 6 -3.53 -26.86 -28.42
N ILE A 7 -3.30 -25.56 -28.30
CA ILE A 7 -2.08 -25.01 -27.68
C ILE A 7 -2.07 -25.43 -26.22
N GLN A 8 -0.98 -26.04 -25.75
CA GLN A 8 -0.78 -26.35 -24.34
C GLN A 8 -0.49 -25.06 -23.57
N ARG A 9 -1.33 -24.73 -22.58
CA ARG A 9 -1.30 -23.44 -21.84
C ARG A 9 -0.86 -23.56 -20.38
N GLN A 10 -0.58 -24.77 -19.91
CA GLN A 10 -0.14 -25.05 -18.54
C GLN A 10 1.38 -24.91 -18.33
N ILE A 11 2.17 -24.99 -19.40
CA ILE A 11 3.63 -24.82 -19.36
C ILE A 11 3.95 -23.46 -19.97
N LEU A 12 4.53 -22.57 -19.17
CA LEU A 12 4.80 -21.19 -19.54
C LEU A 12 6.31 -20.85 -19.44
N PRO A 13 6.88 -20.08 -20.38
CA PRO A 13 6.25 -19.63 -21.64
C PRO A 13 5.84 -20.81 -22.53
N ILE A 14 4.81 -20.60 -23.37
CA ILE A 14 4.38 -21.61 -24.33
C ILE A 14 5.57 -21.91 -25.25
N PRO A 15 6.04 -23.17 -25.35
CA PRO A 15 7.24 -23.48 -26.12
C PRO A 15 7.08 -23.17 -27.61
N ASP A 16 8.14 -22.66 -28.22
CA ASP A 16 8.19 -22.47 -29.67
C ASP A 16 7.99 -23.80 -30.40
N LEU A 17 7.24 -23.74 -31.50
CA LEU A 17 7.09 -24.89 -32.39
C LEU A 17 8.36 -25.05 -33.22
N THR A 18 9.19 -26.04 -32.90
CA THR A 18 10.31 -26.42 -33.76
C THR A 18 9.79 -26.91 -35.11
N PRO A 19 10.16 -26.28 -36.24
CA PRO A 19 9.74 -26.74 -37.56
C PRO A 19 10.19 -28.19 -37.78
N PHE A 20 9.28 -29.05 -38.19
CA PHE A 20 9.59 -30.43 -38.58
C PHE A 20 9.40 -30.57 -40.09
N GLY A 21 10.40 -31.10 -40.81
CA GLY A 21 10.29 -31.35 -42.25
C GLY A 21 11.56 -31.08 -43.05
N LEU A 22 11.42 -31.09 -44.38
CA LEU A 22 12.50 -30.83 -45.32
C LEU A 22 12.93 -29.36 -45.25
N THR A 23 14.23 -29.13 -45.00
CA THR A 23 14.85 -27.81 -45.17
C THR A 23 15.55 -27.79 -46.51
N THR A 24 15.00 -27.06 -47.48
CA THR A 24 15.60 -26.90 -48.80
C THR A 24 16.77 -25.91 -48.75
N TYR A 25 17.69 -26.01 -49.71
CA TYR A 25 18.82 -25.08 -49.81
C TYR A 25 18.41 -23.65 -50.22
N ASP A 26 17.44 -23.53 -51.14
CA ASP A 26 16.89 -22.25 -51.63
C ASP A 26 15.45 -22.10 -51.13
N ALA A 27 15.09 -20.94 -50.59
CA ALA A 27 13.74 -20.61 -50.12
C ALA A 27 12.72 -20.48 -51.26
N LYS A 28 13.17 -20.37 -52.51
CA LYS A 28 12.31 -20.36 -53.72
C LYS A 28 12.01 -21.77 -54.22
N ASN A 29 12.58 -22.81 -53.63
CA ASN A 29 12.29 -24.18 -54.05
C ASN A 29 10.77 -24.45 -53.82
N PRO A 30 10.05 -25.04 -54.79
CA PRO A 30 8.62 -25.31 -54.64
C PRO A 30 8.28 -26.22 -53.45
N ASP A 31 9.25 -27.00 -52.95
CA ASP A 31 9.10 -27.85 -51.77
C ASP A 31 9.36 -27.09 -50.45
N THR A 32 9.75 -25.81 -50.50
CA THR A 32 9.97 -24.97 -49.33
C THR A 32 8.64 -24.49 -48.75
N HIS A 33 8.18 -25.13 -47.68
CA HIS A 33 7.00 -24.70 -46.95
C HIS A 33 7.27 -24.69 -45.43
N TYR A 34 7.06 -23.52 -44.81
CA TYR A 34 7.14 -23.34 -43.36
C TYR A 34 5.80 -22.81 -42.83
N PRO A 35 5.42 -23.13 -41.58
CA PRO A 35 4.25 -22.53 -40.96
C PRO A 35 4.41 -21.00 -40.87
N PRO A 36 3.32 -20.22 -40.98
CA PRO A 36 3.38 -18.78 -40.77
C PRO A 36 3.78 -18.48 -39.33
N ILE A 37 4.56 -17.40 -39.14
CA ILE A 37 4.81 -16.85 -37.81
C ILE A 37 3.47 -16.40 -37.23
N ARG A 38 3.14 -16.86 -36.02
CA ARG A 38 1.92 -16.50 -35.30
C ARG A 38 2.29 -15.97 -33.92
N ASP A 39 1.69 -14.85 -33.54
CA ASP A 39 1.77 -14.37 -32.16
C ASP A 39 0.97 -15.29 -31.24
N ILE A 40 1.45 -15.48 -30.01
CA ILE A 40 0.63 -16.08 -28.96
C ILE A 40 -0.53 -15.12 -28.66
N ARG A 41 -1.75 -15.62 -28.82
CA ARG A 41 -2.99 -14.93 -28.46
C ARG A 41 -3.72 -15.68 -27.35
N PRO A 42 -4.51 -14.99 -26.52
CA PRO A 42 -5.42 -15.63 -25.57
C PRO A 42 -6.43 -16.55 -26.27
N PRO A 43 -7.13 -17.43 -25.53
CA PRO A 43 -8.22 -18.22 -26.09
C PRO A 43 -9.23 -17.34 -26.84
N ALA A 44 -9.79 -17.87 -27.93
CA ALA A 44 -10.79 -17.13 -28.71
C ALA A 44 -12.01 -16.80 -27.83
N GLY A 45 -12.44 -15.55 -27.84
CA GLY A 45 -13.57 -15.06 -27.03
C GLY A 45 -13.22 -14.77 -25.57
N ALA A 46 -11.95 -14.84 -25.17
CA ALA A 46 -11.53 -14.44 -23.83
C ALA A 46 -11.75 -12.93 -23.63
N PRO A 47 -12.42 -12.51 -22.53
CA PRO A 47 -12.76 -11.11 -22.31
C PRO A 47 -11.56 -10.28 -21.84
N ASN A 48 -11.72 -8.96 -21.84
CA ASN A 48 -10.85 -8.10 -21.05
C ASN A 48 -11.11 -8.34 -19.55
N VAL A 49 -10.13 -8.03 -18.72
CA VAL A 49 -10.24 -8.13 -17.26
C VAL A 49 -9.84 -6.79 -16.66
N LEU A 50 -10.72 -6.21 -15.85
CA LEU A 50 -10.46 -5.03 -15.04
C LEU A 50 -10.71 -5.39 -13.57
N ILE A 51 -9.66 -5.30 -12.75
CA ILE A 51 -9.80 -5.39 -11.29
C ILE A 51 -9.56 -4.00 -10.72
N VAL A 52 -10.57 -3.45 -10.05
CA VAL A 52 -10.48 -2.25 -9.23
C VAL A 52 -10.35 -2.68 -7.77
N LEU A 53 -9.29 -2.24 -7.10
CA LEU A 53 -9.07 -2.48 -5.66
C LEU A 53 -8.89 -1.15 -4.94
N LEU A 54 -9.80 -0.84 -4.02
CA LEU A 54 -9.67 0.33 -3.15
C LEU A 54 -8.90 -0.02 -1.88
N ASP A 55 -8.34 1.00 -1.26
CA ASP A 55 -7.48 0.92 -0.08
C ASP A 55 -8.24 1.35 1.17
N ASP A 56 -8.18 0.55 2.24
CA ASP A 56 -8.75 0.91 3.57
C ASP A 56 -10.26 1.28 3.59
N VAL A 57 -11.05 0.79 2.64
CA VAL A 57 -12.50 1.03 2.62
C VAL A 57 -13.25 -0.04 3.41
N GLY A 58 -13.90 0.34 4.50
CA GLY A 58 -14.74 -0.56 5.28
C GLY A 58 -16.03 -0.98 4.55
N PHE A 59 -16.56 -2.17 4.90
CA PHE A 59 -17.80 -2.71 4.31
C PHE A 59 -18.99 -1.74 4.33
N GLY A 60 -19.11 -0.97 5.41
CA GLY A 60 -20.19 -0.01 5.66
C GLY A 60 -19.88 1.43 5.21
N ALA A 61 -18.87 1.65 4.36
CA ALA A 61 -18.51 2.99 3.88
C ALA A 61 -19.26 3.40 2.60
N ALA A 62 -19.27 2.54 1.58
CA ALA A 62 -19.86 2.83 0.27
C ALA A 62 -21.39 2.68 0.24
N SER A 63 -22.10 3.60 -0.40
CA SER A 63 -23.56 3.59 -0.53
C SER A 63 -24.10 2.32 -1.22
N ALA A 64 -23.34 1.71 -2.13
CA ALA A 64 -23.67 0.43 -2.76
C ALA A 64 -23.85 -0.73 -1.75
N PHE A 65 -23.24 -0.62 -0.57
CA PHE A 65 -23.33 -1.53 0.57
C PHE A 65 -23.95 -0.87 1.81
N GLY A 66 -24.69 0.23 1.62
CA GLY A 66 -25.49 0.90 2.65
C GLY A 66 -24.76 1.92 3.51
N GLY A 67 -23.51 2.25 3.17
CA GLY A 67 -22.73 3.27 3.85
C GLY A 67 -23.10 4.71 3.48
N PRO A 68 -22.54 5.71 4.18
CA PRO A 68 -22.87 7.12 3.98
C PRO A 68 -22.17 7.78 2.80
N CYS A 69 -21.10 7.19 2.26
CA CYS A 69 -20.33 7.80 1.17
C CYS A 69 -21.05 7.55 -0.16
N ASN A 70 -21.35 8.60 -0.90
CA ASN A 70 -22.05 8.53 -2.18
C ASN A 70 -21.16 7.85 -3.23
N THR A 71 -21.56 6.68 -3.74
CA THR A 71 -20.78 5.88 -4.71
C THR A 71 -21.62 5.47 -5.93
N PRO A 72 -22.07 6.44 -6.76
CA PRO A 72 -23.01 6.18 -7.85
C PRO A 72 -22.45 5.26 -8.94
N THR A 73 -21.14 5.24 -9.18
CA THR A 73 -20.53 4.30 -10.13
C THR A 73 -20.64 2.87 -9.60
N PHE A 74 -20.31 2.64 -8.32
CA PHE A 74 -20.43 1.33 -7.70
C PHE A 74 -21.88 0.85 -7.66
N GLU A 75 -22.83 1.73 -7.33
CA GLU A 75 -24.26 1.40 -7.39
C GLU A 75 -24.69 0.97 -8.81
N ARG A 76 -24.25 1.70 -9.83
CA ARG A 76 -24.54 1.38 -11.24
C ARG A 76 -23.95 0.04 -11.67
N LEU A 77 -22.69 -0.23 -11.30
CA LEU A 77 -22.04 -1.51 -11.59
C LEU A 77 -22.72 -2.66 -10.86
N ALA A 78 -23.08 -2.46 -9.58
CA ALA A 78 -23.81 -3.43 -8.78
C ALA A 78 -25.18 -3.74 -9.39
N ALA A 79 -25.94 -2.72 -9.80
CA ALA A 79 -27.24 -2.86 -10.45
C ALA A 79 -27.13 -3.60 -11.80
N ALA A 80 -25.99 -3.54 -12.47
CA ALA A 80 -25.72 -4.26 -13.72
C ALA A 80 -25.02 -5.61 -13.54
N GLY A 81 -24.69 -5.99 -12.30
CA GLY A 81 -23.91 -7.18 -11.96
C GLY A 81 -24.36 -7.83 -10.66
N LEU A 82 -23.40 -8.31 -9.89
CA LEU A 82 -23.59 -9.02 -8.62
C LEU A 82 -22.88 -8.30 -7.48
N LYS A 83 -23.53 -8.21 -6.31
CA LYS A 83 -22.92 -7.83 -5.03
C LYS A 83 -22.57 -9.07 -4.23
N TYR A 84 -21.31 -9.20 -3.84
CA TYR A 84 -20.84 -10.20 -2.87
C TYR A 84 -20.75 -9.54 -1.50
N THR A 85 -21.45 -10.10 -0.52
CA THR A 85 -21.59 -9.53 0.83
C THR A 85 -20.86 -10.35 1.89
N ARG A 86 -20.27 -11.49 1.50
CA ARG A 86 -19.39 -12.36 2.31
C ARG A 86 -18.06 -12.60 1.57
N PHE A 87 -17.60 -11.59 0.86
CA PHE A 87 -16.26 -11.56 0.30
C PHE A 87 -15.28 -11.08 1.37
N HIS A 88 -14.19 -11.81 1.55
CA HIS A 88 -13.18 -11.52 2.54
C HIS A 88 -11.84 -11.25 1.87
N THR A 89 -11.11 -10.29 2.40
CA THR A 89 -9.69 -10.08 2.14
C THR A 89 -8.90 -10.58 3.34
N THR A 90 -7.59 -10.31 3.37
CA THR A 90 -6.85 -10.33 4.63
C THR A 90 -7.21 -9.09 5.46
N ALA A 91 -6.53 -8.86 6.58
CA ALA A 91 -6.72 -7.64 7.38
C ALA A 91 -5.70 -6.53 7.08
N LEU A 92 -4.92 -6.65 6.00
CA LEU A 92 -3.88 -5.68 5.67
C LEU A 92 -3.56 -5.63 4.17
N CYS A 93 -3.04 -4.50 3.71
CA CYS A 93 -2.91 -4.14 2.31
C CYS A 93 -1.96 -5.06 1.50
N SER A 94 -0.64 -5.06 1.77
CA SER A 94 0.32 -5.93 1.04
C SER A 94 -0.09 -7.41 1.06
N PRO A 95 -0.50 -7.98 2.20
CA PRO A 95 -0.99 -9.36 2.27
C PRO A 95 -2.20 -9.65 1.36
N SER A 96 -3.21 -8.77 1.35
CA SER A 96 -4.38 -8.91 0.46
C SER A 96 -4.03 -8.82 -1.01
N ARG A 97 -3.15 -7.89 -1.39
CA ARG A 97 -2.70 -7.69 -2.77
C ARG A 97 -1.93 -8.92 -3.25
N ALA A 98 -0.99 -9.40 -2.44
CA ALA A 98 -0.18 -10.56 -2.79
C ALA A 98 -1.05 -11.83 -2.92
N ALA A 99 -2.08 -11.95 -2.07
CA ALA A 99 -3.06 -13.03 -2.13
C ALA A 99 -3.95 -12.94 -3.39
N LEU A 100 -4.48 -11.74 -3.69
CA LEU A 100 -5.26 -11.44 -4.89
C LEU A 100 -4.53 -11.82 -6.17
N LEU A 101 -3.30 -11.31 -6.32
CA LEU A 101 -2.51 -11.45 -7.54
C LEU A 101 -1.91 -12.84 -7.70
N SER A 102 -1.99 -13.72 -6.70
CA SER A 102 -1.42 -15.07 -6.77
C SER A 102 -2.45 -16.20 -6.69
N GLY A 103 -3.69 -15.92 -6.24
CA GLY A 103 -4.69 -16.95 -5.96
C GLY A 103 -4.33 -17.88 -4.79
N ARG A 104 -3.42 -17.42 -3.91
CA ARG A 104 -2.85 -18.21 -2.81
C ARG A 104 -2.80 -17.38 -1.54
N ASN A 105 -2.80 -18.03 -0.38
CA ASN A 105 -2.78 -17.32 0.89
C ASN A 105 -1.52 -16.48 1.06
N HIS A 106 -1.65 -15.36 1.78
CA HIS A 106 -0.58 -14.37 1.89
C HIS A 106 0.71 -14.94 2.52
N HIS A 107 0.61 -15.79 3.55
CA HIS A 107 1.78 -16.51 4.08
C HIS A 107 2.39 -17.51 3.08
N SER A 108 1.56 -18.17 2.26
CA SER A 108 2.06 -19.09 1.23
C SER A 108 2.95 -18.37 0.21
N VAL A 109 2.68 -17.08 -0.05
CA VAL A 109 3.49 -16.21 -0.92
C VAL A 109 4.48 -15.33 -0.16
N GLY A 110 4.78 -15.64 1.11
CA GLY A 110 5.78 -14.93 1.89
C GLY A 110 5.33 -13.57 2.43
N MET A 111 4.09 -13.16 2.23
CA MET A 111 3.54 -11.87 2.62
C MET A 111 2.69 -11.96 3.90
N GLY A 112 3.29 -12.45 4.99
CA GLY A 112 2.61 -12.55 6.28
C GLY A 112 2.24 -11.20 6.89
N ASN A 113 2.94 -10.12 6.52
CA ASN A 113 2.66 -8.74 6.92
C ASN A 113 3.12 -7.77 5.83
N ILE A 114 3.11 -6.45 6.10
CA ILE A 114 3.69 -5.45 5.20
C ILE A 114 5.20 -5.64 5.03
N THR A 115 5.72 -5.18 3.91
CA THR A 115 7.14 -5.36 3.53
C THR A 115 8.10 -4.71 4.53
N GLU A 116 7.65 -3.65 5.20
CA GLU A 116 8.31 -2.84 6.20
C GLU A 116 8.43 -3.54 7.55
N THR A 117 7.76 -4.67 7.75
CA THR A 117 7.86 -5.51 8.96
C THR A 117 8.23 -6.96 8.61
N ALA A 118 8.71 -7.20 7.38
CA ALA A 118 9.17 -8.51 6.94
C ALA A 118 10.30 -9.05 7.82
N THR A 119 10.30 -10.37 8.04
CA THR A 119 11.28 -11.09 8.85
C THR A 119 11.86 -12.29 8.10
N SER A 120 12.89 -12.93 8.64
CA SER A 120 13.45 -14.16 8.07
C SER A 120 12.58 -15.41 8.31
N ALA A 121 11.46 -15.29 9.02
CA ALA A 121 10.58 -16.43 9.30
C ALA A 121 9.87 -16.92 8.03
N PRO A 122 9.59 -18.24 7.93
CA PRO A 122 8.76 -18.78 6.84
C PRO A 122 7.44 -18.02 6.72
N GLY A 123 7.05 -17.69 5.50
CA GLY A 123 5.80 -16.97 5.23
C GLY A 123 5.81 -15.47 5.54
N GLN A 124 6.87 -14.93 6.14
CA GLN A 124 6.95 -13.53 6.60
C GLN A 124 8.04 -12.71 5.87
N SER A 125 8.66 -13.26 4.83
CA SER A 125 9.85 -12.67 4.18
C SER A 125 9.56 -11.52 3.22
N SER A 126 8.30 -11.21 2.91
CA SER A 126 7.84 -10.35 1.80
C SER A 126 8.30 -10.77 0.40
N VAL A 127 9.03 -11.89 0.26
CA VAL A 127 9.53 -12.39 -1.02
C VAL A 127 8.65 -13.51 -1.52
N ARG A 128 7.95 -13.26 -2.63
CA ARG A 128 7.14 -14.28 -3.31
C ARG A 128 8.02 -15.42 -3.84
N PRO A 129 7.77 -16.68 -3.44
CA PRO A 129 8.48 -17.82 -4.02
C PRO A 129 8.24 -17.94 -5.53
N ASN A 130 9.27 -18.31 -6.29
CA ASN A 130 9.17 -18.54 -7.74
C ASN A 130 8.31 -19.76 -8.13
N THR A 131 7.87 -20.56 -7.14
CA THR A 131 6.87 -21.61 -7.28
C THR A 131 5.43 -21.09 -7.25
N LYS A 132 5.23 -19.77 -7.12
CA LYS A 132 3.91 -19.12 -7.02
C LYS A 132 3.85 -17.93 -7.97
N ALA A 133 3.83 -18.23 -9.27
CA ALA A 133 3.71 -17.23 -10.31
C ALA A 133 2.41 -16.40 -10.13
N PRO A 134 2.50 -15.08 -10.29
CA PRO A 134 1.33 -14.21 -10.21
C PRO A 134 0.42 -14.37 -11.44
N LEU A 135 -0.84 -14.00 -11.28
CA LEU A 135 -1.89 -13.99 -12.29
C LEU A 135 -1.47 -13.16 -13.51
N ALA A 136 -0.92 -11.96 -13.30
CA ALA A 136 -0.47 -11.09 -14.38
C ALA A 136 0.58 -11.79 -15.26
N LEU A 137 1.58 -12.46 -14.67
CA LEU A 137 2.59 -13.21 -15.42
C LEU A 137 1.96 -14.38 -16.19
N THR A 138 1.02 -15.09 -15.57
CA THR A 138 0.29 -16.20 -16.20
C THR A 138 -0.50 -15.73 -17.41
N LEU A 139 -1.19 -14.59 -17.31
CA LEU A 139 -1.97 -13.99 -18.41
C LEU A 139 -1.06 -13.44 -19.50
N LYS A 140 0.01 -12.73 -19.16
CA LYS A 140 1.03 -12.22 -20.08
C LYS A 140 1.61 -13.35 -20.95
N LEU A 141 2.06 -14.43 -20.30
CA LEU A 141 2.63 -15.58 -21.00
C LEU A 141 1.60 -16.38 -21.83
N ASN A 142 0.31 -16.09 -21.67
CA ASN A 142 -0.79 -16.59 -22.50
C ASN A 142 -1.28 -15.61 -23.56
N GLY A 143 -0.61 -14.45 -23.72
CA GLY A 143 -0.85 -13.49 -24.79
C GLY A 143 -1.73 -12.29 -24.43
N TYR A 144 -2.08 -12.09 -23.15
CA TYR A 144 -2.75 -10.84 -22.73
C TYR A 144 -1.79 -9.64 -22.80
N SER A 145 -2.35 -8.43 -22.95
CA SER A 145 -1.64 -7.22 -22.53
C SER A 145 -1.88 -7.00 -21.04
N THR A 146 -0.85 -6.70 -20.23
CA THR A 146 -1.02 -6.54 -18.78
C THR A 146 -0.52 -5.19 -18.27
N ALA A 147 -1.34 -4.50 -17.47
CA ALA A 147 -0.96 -3.25 -16.84
C ALA A 147 -1.46 -3.10 -15.40
N GLN A 148 -0.68 -2.40 -14.58
CA GLN A 148 -1.06 -1.97 -13.24
C GLN A 148 -0.99 -0.44 -13.13
N PHE A 149 -2.01 0.14 -12.49
CA PHE A 149 -2.13 1.57 -12.23
C PHE A 149 -2.35 1.80 -10.73
N GLY A 150 -1.47 2.57 -10.09
CA GLY A 150 -1.55 2.93 -8.67
C GLY A 150 -0.66 2.10 -7.74
N LYS A 151 -1.14 1.83 -6.52
CA LYS A 151 -0.38 1.20 -5.43
C LYS A 151 0.03 -0.23 -5.76
N CYS A 152 1.30 -0.55 -5.50
CA CYS A 152 1.81 -1.93 -5.50
C CYS A 152 1.91 -2.49 -4.08
N HIS A 153 2.83 -1.97 -3.26
CA HIS A 153 3.08 -2.38 -1.87
C HIS A 153 3.48 -3.85 -1.65
N GLU A 154 3.96 -4.54 -2.67
CA GLU A 154 4.38 -5.96 -2.59
C GLU A 154 5.88 -6.16 -2.92
N VAL A 155 6.61 -5.06 -3.12
CA VAL A 155 8.05 -5.10 -3.39
C VAL A 155 8.79 -5.08 -2.06
N PRO A 156 9.66 -6.08 -1.76
CA PRO A 156 10.48 -6.06 -0.56
C PRO A 156 11.26 -4.75 -0.45
N VAL A 157 11.27 -4.13 0.74
CA VAL A 157 11.82 -2.77 0.91
C VAL A 157 13.27 -2.62 0.44
N TRP A 158 14.09 -3.67 0.55
CA TRP A 158 15.48 -3.70 0.08
C TRP A 158 15.64 -3.88 -1.43
N GLN A 159 14.55 -4.07 -2.18
CA GLN A 159 14.51 -4.19 -3.63
C GLN A 159 13.83 -2.99 -4.31
N THR A 160 13.52 -1.92 -3.54
CA THR A 160 12.81 -0.72 -4.03
C THR A 160 13.72 0.32 -4.68
N SER A 161 15.02 0.07 -4.77
CA SER A 161 15.97 1.03 -5.31
C SER A 161 16.12 0.97 -6.83
N PRO A 162 16.67 2.02 -7.46
CA PRO A 162 16.93 2.05 -8.89
C PRO A 162 17.93 0.98 -9.41
N ILE A 163 18.59 0.22 -8.54
CA ILE A 163 19.57 -0.81 -8.95
C ILE A 163 18.97 -2.21 -9.12
N GLY A 164 17.67 -2.39 -8.85
CA GLY A 164 16.99 -3.68 -9.00
C GLY A 164 17.07 -4.57 -7.74
N PRO A 165 16.74 -5.88 -7.87
CA PRO A 165 16.70 -6.69 -9.09
C PRO A 165 15.41 -6.62 -9.94
N PHE A 166 14.41 -5.82 -9.56
CA PHE A 166 13.12 -5.67 -10.28
C PHE A 166 12.26 -6.95 -10.44
N ASP A 167 12.70 -8.09 -9.92
CA ASP A 167 11.94 -9.36 -9.96
C ASP A 167 10.63 -9.30 -9.16
N ALA A 168 10.58 -8.51 -8.09
CA ALA A 168 9.37 -8.32 -7.29
C ALA A 168 8.49 -7.16 -7.79
N TRP A 169 9.01 -6.30 -8.67
CA TRP A 169 8.27 -5.14 -9.17
C TRP A 169 7.12 -5.54 -10.10
N PRO A 170 6.06 -4.71 -10.22
CA PRO A 170 4.99 -4.96 -11.17
C PRO A 170 5.50 -5.22 -12.59
N SER A 171 6.33 -4.31 -13.09
CA SER A 171 7.08 -4.46 -14.33
C SER A 171 8.34 -5.29 -14.10
N GLY A 172 8.59 -6.27 -14.97
CA GLY A 172 9.67 -7.25 -14.77
C GLY A 172 9.08 -8.58 -14.30
N GLY A 173 9.25 -8.91 -13.02
CA GLY A 173 8.86 -10.23 -12.49
C GLY A 173 7.43 -10.33 -11.93
N GLY A 174 6.72 -9.22 -11.70
CA GLY A 174 5.29 -9.19 -11.36
C GLY A 174 4.37 -9.59 -12.51
N GLY A 175 4.86 -9.51 -13.75
CA GLY A 175 4.14 -9.92 -14.95
C GLY A 175 3.28 -8.84 -15.58
N PHE A 176 3.29 -7.61 -15.07
CA PHE A 176 2.74 -6.46 -15.75
C PHE A 176 3.73 -5.95 -16.81
N GLU A 177 3.26 -5.70 -18.02
CA GLU A 177 4.08 -5.11 -19.09
C GLU A 177 4.20 -3.60 -18.95
N TYR A 178 3.20 -2.98 -18.33
CA TYR A 178 3.20 -1.55 -18.01
C TYR A 178 2.82 -1.33 -16.54
N PHE A 179 3.54 -0.43 -15.88
CA PHE A 179 3.24 0.00 -14.52
C PHE A 179 3.30 1.52 -14.46
N TYR A 180 2.30 2.12 -13.84
CA TYR A 180 2.27 3.54 -13.52
C TYR A 180 1.67 3.73 -12.14
N GLY A 181 2.44 4.20 -11.17
CA GLY A 181 1.96 4.32 -9.80
C GLY A 181 3.08 4.38 -8.79
N PHE A 182 2.88 3.80 -7.61
CA PHE A 182 3.82 3.90 -6.51
C PHE A 182 4.04 2.57 -5.80
N ILE A 183 5.22 2.43 -5.21
CA ILE A 183 5.68 1.18 -4.59
C ILE A 183 5.34 1.11 -3.09
N GLY A 184 5.38 2.23 -2.39
CA GLY A 184 5.12 2.33 -0.95
C GLY A 184 3.70 1.93 -0.53
N GLY A 185 3.50 1.85 0.79
CA GLY A 185 2.21 1.51 1.39
C GLY A 185 1.15 2.60 1.34
N GLU A 186 1.57 3.84 1.16
CA GLU A 186 0.71 5.02 1.06
C GLU A 186 1.45 6.08 0.24
N ASN A 187 0.75 7.15 -0.13
CA ASN A 187 1.32 8.23 -0.94
C ASN A 187 0.46 9.49 -0.83
N ASN A 188 1.11 10.66 -0.84
CA ASN A 188 0.48 11.95 -0.96
C ASN A 188 -0.30 12.04 -2.29
N GLN A 189 -1.56 12.50 -2.27
CA GLN A 189 -2.37 12.56 -3.48
C GLN A 189 -2.09 13.80 -4.34
N TRP A 190 -1.38 14.78 -3.79
CA TRP A 190 -1.03 16.06 -4.41
C TRP A 190 0.41 16.10 -4.92
N GLU A 191 1.36 15.54 -4.16
CA GLU A 191 2.80 15.53 -4.48
C GLU A 191 3.40 14.10 -4.41
N PRO A 192 2.85 13.10 -5.14
CA PRO A 192 3.21 11.70 -4.96
C PRO A 192 4.62 11.34 -5.46
N ALA A 193 5.21 10.31 -4.84
CA ALA A 193 6.34 9.58 -5.40
C ALA A 193 5.90 8.54 -6.43
N LEU A 194 6.14 8.81 -7.72
CA LEU A 194 5.63 7.99 -8.83
C LEU A 194 6.74 7.28 -9.61
N TYR A 195 6.35 6.18 -10.24
CA TYR A 195 7.17 5.36 -11.12
C TYR A 195 6.40 5.04 -12.41
N GLU A 196 7.12 5.09 -13.53
CA GLU A 196 6.70 4.51 -14.80
C GLU A 196 7.65 3.33 -15.15
N GLY A 197 7.10 2.12 -15.13
CA GLY A 197 7.90 0.89 -15.12
C GLY A 197 8.78 0.82 -13.86
N THR A 198 10.09 0.95 -14.03
CA THR A 198 11.07 0.99 -12.91
C THR A 198 11.73 2.36 -12.76
N THR A 199 11.29 3.35 -13.53
CA THR A 199 11.89 4.69 -13.57
C THR A 199 11.07 5.64 -12.70
N PRO A 200 11.66 6.30 -11.69
CA PRO A 200 10.96 7.31 -10.93
C PRO A 200 10.64 8.52 -11.82
N ILE A 201 9.47 9.11 -11.61
CA ILE A 201 8.99 10.26 -12.37
C ILE A 201 8.32 11.27 -11.43
N GLU A 202 8.32 12.53 -11.85
CA GLU A 202 7.57 13.58 -11.18
C GLU A 202 6.11 13.61 -11.68
N PRO A 203 5.15 14.04 -10.83
CA PRO A 203 3.79 14.27 -11.29
C PRO A 203 3.77 15.30 -12.44
N PRO A 204 2.88 15.14 -13.43
CA PRO A 204 2.84 16.00 -14.62
C PRO A 204 2.38 17.45 -14.34
N LYS A 205 1.85 17.72 -13.15
CA LYS A 205 1.31 19.02 -12.72
C LYS A 205 1.54 19.21 -11.21
N THR A 206 1.53 20.45 -10.75
CA THR A 206 1.53 20.76 -9.31
C THR A 206 0.12 20.79 -8.73
N PRO A 207 -0.04 20.79 -7.40
CA PRO A 207 -1.36 20.93 -6.76
C PRO A 207 -2.07 22.24 -7.16
N GLU A 208 -1.33 23.34 -7.33
CA GLU A 208 -1.87 24.64 -7.77
C GLU A 208 -2.36 24.61 -9.22
N GLU A 209 -1.82 23.70 -10.03
CA GLU A 209 -2.26 23.45 -11.42
C GLU A 209 -3.43 22.44 -11.48
N GLY A 210 -3.96 22.04 -10.32
CA GLY A 210 -5.09 21.11 -10.18
C GLY A 210 -4.70 19.64 -10.33
N TYR A 211 -3.48 19.26 -9.95
CA TYR A 211 -3.09 17.85 -9.92
C TYR A 211 -3.82 17.08 -8.81
N HIS A 212 -4.24 15.85 -9.10
CA HIS A 212 -4.63 14.88 -8.08
C HIS A 212 -4.34 13.45 -8.58
N LEU A 213 -3.76 12.61 -7.73
CA LEU A 213 -3.26 11.29 -8.13
C LEU A 213 -4.35 10.38 -8.71
N THR A 214 -5.53 10.29 -8.09
CA THR A 214 -6.61 9.42 -8.62
C THR A 214 -7.07 9.83 -10.02
N GLU A 215 -7.00 11.12 -10.37
CA GLU A 215 -7.35 11.62 -11.70
C GLU A 215 -6.28 11.26 -12.73
N ASP A 216 -5.00 11.41 -12.39
CA ASP A 216 -3.87 11.03 -13.25
C ASP A 216 -3.85 9.51 -13.49
N LEU A 217 -4.05 8.70 -12.44
CA LEU A 217 -4.15 7.25 -12.58
C LEU A 217 -5.29 6.86 -13.54
N ALA A 218 -6.47 7.49 -13.43
CA ALA A 218 -7.59 7.25 -14.34
C ALA A 218 -7.24 7.67 -15.78
N ASP A 219 -6.61 8.83 -15.98
CA ASP A 219 -6.17 9.30 -17.29
C ASP A 219 -5.18 8.34 -17.95
N ARG A 220 -4.19 7.86 -17.18
CA ARG A 220 -3.19 6.88 -17.62
C ARG A 220 -3.83 5.55 -18.00
N ALA A 221 -4.75 5.06 -17.18
CA ALA A 221 -5.48 3.82 -17.47
C ALA A 221 -6.32 3.93 -18.74
N ILE A 222 -7.07 5.03 -18.90
CA ILE A 222 -7.92 5.29 -20.07
C ILE A 222 -7.05 5.40 -21.33
N ALA A 223 -5.94 6.14 -21.28
CA ALA A 223 -5.02 6.29 -22.40
C ALA A 223 -4.42 4.95 -22.83
N TRP A 224 -3.94 4.16 -21.86
CA TRP A 224 -3.38 2.83 -22.13
C TRP A 224 -4.42 1.89 -22.74
N ILE A 225 -5.63 1.78 -22.15
CA ILE A 225 -6.71 0.94 -22.67
C ILE A 225 -7.07 1.34 -24.11
N SER A 226 -7.23 2.64 -24.35
CA SER A 226 -7.56 3.16 -25.67
C SER A 226 -6.48 2.84 -26.71
N GLN A 227 -5.21 2.97 -26.33
CA GLN A 227 -4.09 2.62 -27.20
C GLN A 227 -4.03 1.11 -27.50
N GLN A 228 -4.25 0.26 -26.49
CA GLN A 228 -4.33 -1.20 -26.70
C GLN A 228 -5.42 -1.54 -27.72
N LYS A 229 -6.59 -0.93 -27.61
CA LYS A 229 -7.71 -1.20 -28.52
C LYS A 229 -7.55 -0.59 -29.91
N ALA A 230 -6.87 0.54 -30.04
CA ALA A 230 -6.54 1.11 -31.35
C ALA A 230 -5.53 0.25 -32.13
N LEU A 231 -4.50 -0.29 -31.45
CA LEU A 231 -3.41 -1.03 -32.11
C LEU A 231 -3.67 -2.53 -32.23
N ALA A 232 -4.41 -3.11 -31.28
CA ALA A 232 -4.72 -4.54 -31.22
C ALA A 232 -6.17 -4.76 -30.72
N PRO A 233 -7.20 -4.38 -31.50
CA PRO A 233 -8.60 -4.37 -31.06
C PRO A 233 -9.08 -5.73 -30.52
N ASN A 234 -8.61 -6.82 -31.13
CA ASN A 234 -8.97 -8.20 -30.77
C ASN A 234 -8.06 -8.82 -29.69
N LYS A 235 -7.04 -8.10 -29.18
CA LYS A 235 -6.21 -8.57 -28.06
C LYS A 235 -6.86 -8.12 -26.75
N PRO A 236 -7.22 -9.02 -25.84
CA PRO A 236 -7.75 -8.61 -24.54
C PRO A 236 -6.62 -8.13 -23.63
N PHE A 237 -6.99 -7.30 -22.65
CA PHE A 237 -6.08 -6.81 -21.63
C PHE A 237 -6.47 -7.31 -20.23
N PHE A 238 -5.50 -7.33 -19.33
CA PHE A 238 -5.71 -7.34 -17.89
C PHE A 238 -5.18 -6.03 -17.31
N ALA A 239 -6.09 -5.23 -16.75
CA ALA A 239 -5.78 -3.98 -16.08
C ALA A 239 -6.09 -4.12 -14.59
N TYR A 240 -5.08 -3.88 -13.75
CA TYR A 240 -5.23 -3.79 -12.31
C TYR A 240 -5.17 -2.32 -11.89
N PHE A 241 -6.32 -1.75 -11.52
CA PHE A 241 -6.48 -0.34 -11.15
C PHE A 241 -6.64 -0.23 -9.63
N ALA A 242 -5.58 0.18 -8.94
CA ALA A 242 -5.50 0.20 -7.49
C ALA A 242 -5.05 1.59 -7.00
N PRO A 243 -5.95 2.60 -6.95
CA PRO A 243 -5.56 4.01 -6.83
C PRO A 243 -4.84 4.42 -5.53
N GLY A 244 -4.81 3.57 -4.50
CA GLY A 244 -4.31 3.93 -3.16
C GLY A 244 -5.35 4.69 -2.33
N ALA A 245 -6.40 5.21 -2.96
CA ALA A 245 -7.55 5.75 -2.26
C ALA A 245 -8.44 4.61 -1.69
N THR A 246 -8.97 4.73 -0.48
CA THR A 246 -9.01 5.92 0.39
C THR A 246 -8.09 5.81 1.60
N HIS A 247 -6.86 5.31 1.42
CA HIS A 247 -5.84 5.30 2.47
C HIS A 247 -5.51 6.74 2.89
N ALA A 248 -4.97 6.90 4.09
CA ALA A 248 -4.33 8.15 4.46
C ALA A 248 -3.10 8.45 3.56
N PRO A 249 -2.73 9.72 3.37
CA PRO A 249 -3.45 10.90 3.85
C PRO A 249 -4.77 11.09 3.09
N HIS A 250 -5.87 11.36 3.82
CA HIS A 250 -7.16 11.60 3.19
C HIS A 250 -7.16 12.97 2.52
N HIS A 251 -6.76 13.00 1.25
CA HIS A 251 -6.61 14.18 0.42
C HIS A 251 -7.68 14.20 -0.66
N VAL A 252 -8.37 15.32 -0.81
CA VAL A 252 -9.41 15.49 -1.84
C VAL A 252 -9.69 16.98 -2.04
N PRO A 253 -10.02 17.43 -3.27
CA PRO A 253 -10.34 18.83 -3.50
C PRO A 253 -11.50 19.33 -2.64
N LYS A 254 -11.40 20.58 -2.19
CA LYS A 254 -12.30 21.21 -1.21
C LYS A 254 -13.78 21.16 -1.63
N GLU A 255 -14.06 21.29 -2.93
CA GLU A 255 -15.41 21.25 -3.48
C GLU A 255 -16.12 19.90 -3.25
N TRP A 256 -15.36 18.80 -3.10
CA TRP A 256 -15.92 17.50 -2.72
C TRP A 256 -16.21 17.45 -1.22
N ILE A 257 -15.31 17.97 -0.38
CA ILE A 257 -15.48 18.04 1.08
C ILE A 257 -16.74 18.85 1.41
N ASP A 258 -16.95 19.97 0.74
CA ASP A 258 -18.07 20.88 0.98
C ASP A 258 -19.45 20.22 0.75
N LYS A 259 -19.54 19.14 -0.04
CA LYS A 259 -20.79 18.37 -0.21
C LYS A 259 -21.24 17.69 1.09
N TYR A 260 -20.29 17.31 1.95
CA TYR A 260 -20.53 16.54 3.16
C TYR A 260 -20.68 17.40 4.43
N ARG A 261 -20.54 18.72 4.30
CA ARG A 261 -20.58 19.65 5.43
C ARG A 261 -21.80 19.43 6.33
N GLY A 262 -21.57 19.17 7.61
CA GLY A 262 -22.62 19.03 8.62
C GLY A 262 -23.30 17.65 8.63
N GLN A 263 -22.90 16.72 7.76
CA GLN A 263 -23.59 15.44 7.61
C GLN A 263 -23.21 14.40 8.68
N PHE A 264 -22.15 14.65 9.47
CA PHE A 264 -21.60 13.67 10.40
C PHE A 264 -21.62 14.14 11.87
N ALA A 265 -22.24 15.28 12.17
CA ALA A 265 -22.41 15.81 13.53
C ALA A 265 -23.07 14.85 14.53
N HIS A 266 -23.82 13.84 14.05
CA HIS A 266 -24.44 12.82 14.89
C HIS A 266 -23.47 11.77 15.45
N GLY A 267 -22.24 11.72 14.96
CA GLY A 267 -21.18 10.86 15.50
C GLY A 267 -21.23 9.38 15.08
N TRP A 268 -20.15 8.65 15.37
CA TRP A 268 -19.96 7.28 14.91
C TRP A 268 -20.97 6.27 15.47
N ASP A 269 -21.41 6.41 16.73
CA ASP A 269 -22.40 5.50 17.32
C ASP A 269 -23.72 5.55 16.53
N ARG A 270 -24.24 6.76 16.28
CA ARG A 270 -25.46 6.95 15.50
C ARG A 270 -25.26 6.61 14.02
N GLN A 271 -24.08 6.88 13.46
CA GLN A 271 -23.78 6.51 12.08
C GLN A 271 -23.89 5.00 11.87
N ARG A 272 -23.44 4.19 12.83
CA ARG A 272 -23.56 2.73 12.73
C ARG A 272 -25.00 2.26 12.67
N GLU A 273 -25.89 2.87 13.45
CA GLU A 273 -27.32 2.55 13.42
C GLU A 273 -27.97 2.91 12.07
N ILE A 274 -27.59 4.06 11.51
CA ILE A 274 -28.06 4.52 10.18
C ILE A 274 -27.59 3.54 9.09
N THR A 275 -26.29 3.25 9.05
CA THR A 275 -25.70 2.30 8.08
C THR A 275 -26.32 0.91 8.22
N PHE A 276 -26.51 0.41 9.44
CA PHE A 276 -27.11 -0.90 9.69
C PHE A 276 -28.55 -1.01 9.20
N ALA A 277 -29.38 0.02 9.45
CA ALA A 277 -30.74 0.06 8.96
C ALA A 277 -30.78 0.06 7.42
N ARG A 278 -29.89 0.84 6.79
CA ARG A 278 -29.77 0.89 5.32
C ARG A 278 -29.28 -0.42 4.73
N GLN A 279 -28.32 -1.08 5.37
CA GLN A 279 -27.82 -2.39 4.95
C GLN A 279 -28.93 -3.46 4.94
N LYS A 280 -29.81 -3.45 5.96
CA LYS A 280 -30.99 -4.31 5.97
C LYS A 280 -31.96 -3.95 4.85
N GLU A 281 -32.24 -2.67 4.62
CA GLU A 281 -33.12 -2.23 3.54
C GLU A 281 -32.63 -2.70 2.15
N LEU A 282 -31.31 -2.63 1.92
CA LEU A 282 -30.67 -3.07 0.67
C LEU A 282 -30.53 -4.59 0.54
N GLY A 283 -30.81 -5.35 1.59
CA GLY A 283 -30.63 -6.80 1.65
C GLY A 283 -29.17 -7.25 1.61
N VAL A 284 -28.19 -6.35 1.84
CA VAL A 284 -26.77 -6.73 1.87
C VAL A 284 -26.36 -7.40 3.18
N ILE A 285 -27.21 -7.28 4.20
CA ILE A 285 -27.17 -8.12 5.40
C ILE A 285 -28.57 -8.71 5.68
N PRO A 286 -28.67 -9.84 6.38
CA PRO A 286 -29.96 -10.44 6.75
C PRO A 286 -30.82 -9.52 7.64
N GLN A 287 -32.15 -9.65 7.52
CA GLN A 287 -33.09 -8.87 8.36
C GLN A 287 -32.95 -9.17 9.85
N ASN A 288 -32.60 -10.41 10.20
CA ASN A 288 -32.33 -10.86 11.56
C ASN A 288 -30.89 -10.61 12.02
N ALA A 289 -30.04 -9.94 11.22
CA ALA A 289 -28.70 -9.56 11.67
C ALA A 289 -28.79 -8.69 12.93
N GLU A 290 -27.76 -8.78 13.77
CA GLU A 290 -27.62 -8.00 15.00
C GLU A 290 -26.48 -7.00 14.83
N LEU A 291 -26.65 -5.78 15.35
CA LEU A 291 -25.57 -4.79 15.32
C LEU A 291 -24.62 -5.11 16.47
N THR A 292 -23.33 -5.34 16.15
CA THR A 292 -22.35 -5.69 17.19
C THR A 292 -22.14 -4.50 18.14
N PRO A 293 -21.91 -4.75 19.45
CA PRO A 293 -21.70 -3.69 20.41
C PRO A 293 -20.39 -2.93 20.16
N ARG A 294 -20.29 -1.72 20.73
CA ARG A 294 -19.03 -0.96 20.78
C ARG A 294 -18.03 -1.63 21.72
N HIS A 295 -16.78 -1.65 21.32
CA HIS A 295 -15.68 -2.14 22.15
C HIS A 295 -15.32 -1.12 23.24
N ALA A 296 -14.86 -1.59 24.40
CA ALA A 296 -14.53 -0.72 25.53
C ALA A 296 -13.36 0.23 25.20
N GLU A 297 -12.48 -0.18 24.28
CA GLU A 297 -11.32 0.59 23.82
C GLU A 297 -11.68 1.78 22.92
N ILE A 298 -12.94 1.88 22.46
CA ILE A 298 -13.42 2.99 21.62
C ILE A 298 -14.38 3.83 22.47
N PRO A 299 -14.10 5.11 22.75
CA PRO A 299 -15.02 5.96 23.50
C PRO A 299 -16.35 6.17 22.75
N PRO A 300 -17.49 6.32 23.44
CA PRO A 300 -18.70 6.80 22.78
C PRO A 300 -18.50 8.24 22.31
N TRP A 301 -19.20 8.62 21.22
CA TRP A 301 -19.16 9.96 20.66
C TRP A 301 -19.45 11.06 21.69
N ASP A 302 -20.43 10.80 22.57
CA ASP A 302 -20.87 11.78 23.57
C ASP A 302 -19.83 12.04 24.67
N ASP A 303 -18.90 11.11 24.91
CA ASP A 303 -17.83 11.27 25.89
C ASP A 303 -16.58 11.95 25.31
N MET A 304 -16.54 12.21 24.00
CA MET A 304 -15.45 12.96 23.38
C MET A 304 -15.45 14.41 23.83
N ASP A 305 -14.26 15.01 23.92
CA ASP A 305 -14.10 16.44 24.18
C ASP A 305 -14.92 17.25 23.17
N GLU A 306 -15.82 18.12 23.65
CA GLU A 306 -16.67 18.98 22.81
C GLU A 306 -15.86 19.81 21.80
N ARG A 307 -14.61 20.16 22.15
CA ARG A 307 -13.71 20.92 21.26
C ARG A 307 -13.24 20.09 20.06
N LEU A 308 -13.23 18.76 20.19
CA LEU A 308 -12.85 17.85 19.11
C LEU A 308 -14.00 17.54 18.16
N LYS A 309 -15.27 17.60 18.60
CA LYS A 309 -16.42 17.20 17.76
C LYS A 309 -16.45 17.85 16.37
N PRO A 310 -16.18 19.16 16.19
CA PRO A 310 -16.07 19.76 14.85
C PRO A 310 -14.94 19.17 13.99
N VAL A 311 -13.80 18.84 14.61
CA VAL A 311 -12.66 18.22 13.93
C VAL A 311 -13.01 16.79 13.53
N LEU A 312 -13.59 16.02 14.45
CA LEU A 312 -14.00 14.63 14.20
C LEU A 312 -15.04 14.55 13.08
N GLU A 313 -15.98 15.49 13.04
CA GLU A 313 -16.93 15.62 11.93
C GLU A 313 -16.19 15.90 10.61
N ARG A 314 -15.31 16.92 10.57
CA ARG A 314 -14.54 17.26 9.37
C ARG A 314 -13.70 16.10 8.86
N GLN A 315 -13.07 15.32 9.73
CA GLN A 315 -12.30 14.13 9.36
C GLN A 315 -13.15 13.13 8.54
N MET A 316 -14.41 12.92 8.93
CA MET A 316 -15.33 12.02 8.23
C MET A 316 -15.86 12.64 6.94
N GLU A 317 -16.11 13.95 6.91
CA GLU A 317 -16.46 14.69 5.69
C GLU A 317 -15.39 14.53 4.60
N VAL A 318 -14.12 14.68 4.99
CA VAL A 318 -12.97 14.53 4.07
C VAL A 318 -12.87 13.10 3.54
N TYR A 319 -13.01 12.09 4.40
CA TYR A 319 -13.00 10.69 3.98
C TYR A 319 -14.14 10.36 3.02
N ALA A 320 -15.37 10.79 3.33
CA ALA A 320 -16.53 10.54 2.47
C ALA A 320 -16.39 11.21 1.10
N ALA A 321 -15.87 12.44 1.08
CA ALA A 321 -15.53 13.15 -0.14
C ALA A 321 -14.45 12.44 -0.96
N PHE A 322 -13.40 11.92 -0.32
CA PHE A 322 -12.32 11.21 -1.00
C PHE A 322 -12.82 9.89 -1.63
N LEU A 323 -13.72 9.17 -0.94
CA LEU A 323 -14.35 7.97 -1.50
C LEU A 323 -15.26 8.29 -2.69
N GLU A 324 -16.07 9.36 -2.61
CA GLU A 324 -16.91 9.79 -3.74
C GLU A 324 -16.07 10.24 -4.94
N HIS A 325 -15.00 11.02 -4.72
CA HIS A 325 -14.07 11.43 -5.78
C HIS A 325 -13.41 10.23 -6.46
N THR A 326 -13.03 9.22 -5.68
CA THR A 326 -12.45 7.98 -6.19
C THR A 326 -13.46 7.16 -6.99
N ASP A 327 -14.72 7.06 -6.53
CA ASP A 327 -15.82 6.44 -7.29
C ASP A 327 -16.03 7.13 -8.65
N ASP A 328 -15.95 8.46 -8.70
CA ASP A 328 -16.02 9.23 -9.94
C ASP A 328 -14.85 8.90 -10.89
N GLN A 329 -13.62 8.78 -10.38
CA GLN A 329 -12.45 8.42 -11.19
C GLN A 329 -12.53 6.99 -11.74
N VAL A 330 -13.01 6.03 -10.93
CA VAL A 330 -13.35 4.69 -11.43
C VAL A 330 -14.45 4.79 -12.49
N GLY A 331 -15.44 5.64 -12.28
CA GLY A 331 -16.50 5.96 -13.23
C GLY A 331 -15.98 6.38 -14.60
N ARG A 332 -14.96 7.24 -14.66
CA ARG A 332 -14.30 7.66 -15.91
C ARG A 332 -13.67 6.48 -16.66
N VAL A 333 -13.01 5.57 -15.95
CA VAL A 333 -12.43 4.34 -16.55
C VAL A 333 -13.54 3.46 -17.13
N ILE A 334 -14.64 3.26 -16.39
CA ILE A 334 -15.80 2.49 -16.89
C ILE A 334 -16.43 3.16 -18.11
N GLN A 335 -16.61 4.49 -18.09
CA GLN A 335 -17.15 5.24 -19.23
C GLN A 335 -16.26 5.13 -20.47
N ALA A 336 -14.93 5.01 -20.31
CA ALA A 336 -14.03 4.75 -21.43
C ALA A 336 -14.29 3.37 -22.05
N LEU A 337 -14.52 2.33 -21.24
CA LEU A 337 -14.90 1.00 -21.74
C LEU A 337 -16.25 1.04 -22.50
N GLU A 338 -17.19 1.86 -22.04
CA GLU A 338 -18.49 2.08 -22.71
C GLU A 338 -18.31 2.76 -24.07
N LYS A 339 -17.53 3.84 -24.12
CA LYS A 339 -17.23 4.58 -25.37
C LYS A 339 -16.48 3.73 -26.39
N LEU A 340 -15.66 2.79 -25.93
CA LEU A 340 -14.96 1.81 -26.76
C LEU A 340 -15.83 0.60 -27.13
N GLU A 341 -17.07 0.53 -26.64
CA GLU A 341 -18.02 -0.57 -26.87
C GLU A 341 -17.50 -1.96 -26.39
N ILE A 342 -16.61 -1.96 -25.39
CA ILE A 342 -16.01 -3.18 -24.81
C ILE A 342 -16.45 -3.45 -23.37
N LEU A 343 -17.31 -2.61 -22.79
CA LEU A 343 -17.80 -2.79 -21.42
C LEU A 343 -18.44 -4.19 -21.24
N ASP A 344 -19.25 -4.65 -22.19
CA ASP A 344 -19.91 -5.96 -22.13
C ASP A 344 -18.96 -7.14 -22.36
N ASP A 345 -17.78 -6.86 -22.92
CA ASP A 345 -16.68 -7.82 -23.14
C ASP A 345 -15.56 -7.67 -22.09
N THR A 346 -15.88 -7.12 -20.92
CA THR A 346 -14.94 -6.96 -19.81
C THR A 346 -15.50 -7.59 -18.54
N LEU A 347 -14.74 -8.51 -17.95
CA LEU A 347 -14.94 -8.97 -16.59
C LEU A 347 -14.43 -7.89 -15.64
N ILE A 348 -15.34 -7.33 -14.84
CA ILE A 348 -15.03 -6.26 -13.90
C ILE A 348 -15.21 -6.79 -12.48
N TYR A 349 -14.17 -6.64 -11.67
CA TYR A 349 -14.23 -6.69 -10.22
C TYR A 349 -14.06 -5.28 -9.66
N VAL A 350 -14.92 -4.89 -8.73
CA VAL A 350 -14.67 -3.75 -7.83
C VAL A 350 -14.67 -4.28 -6.41
N ILE A 351 -13.50 -4.35 -5.80
CA ILE A 351 -13.29 -4.78 -4.42
C ILE A 351 -13.19 -3.51 -3.58
N VAL A 352 -14.23 -3.23 -2.81
CA VAL A 352 -14.39 -2.00 -2.01
C VAL A 352 -13.65 -2.17 -0.68
N GLY A 353 -12.32 -2.08 -0.79
CA GLY A 353 -11.36 -2.22 0.30
C GLY A 353 -10.53 -3.50 0.20
N ASP A 354 -9.21 -3.38 0.28
CA ASP A 354 -8.25 -4.48 0.41
C ASP A 354 -8.14 -5.02 1.84
N ASN A 355 -8.75 -4.32 2.79
CA ASN A 355 -9.01 -4.71 4.17
C ASN A 355 -10.16 -3.86 4.72
N GLY A 356 -10.51 -4.08 5.99
CA GLY A 356 -11.44 -3.21 6.71
C GLY A 356 -10.96 -1.76 6.83
N ALA A 357 -11.82 -0.89 7.36
CA ALA A 357 -11.51 0.53 7.52
C ALA A 357 -10.26 0.72 8.41
N SER A 358 -9.34 1.62 8.04
CA SER A 358 -8.14 1.85 8.85
C SER A 358 -8.47 2.55 10.15
N ALA A 359 -7.76 2.23 11.24
CA ALA A 359 -7.93 2.84 12.56
C ALA A 359 -6.62 3.50 13.05
N GLU A 360 -5.76 3.90 12.12
CA GLU A 360 -4.38 4.33 12.42
C GLU A 360 -4.29 5.80 12.85
N GLY A 361 -5.36 6.59 12.66
CA GLY A 361 -5.46 7.98 13.12
C GLY A 361 -5.75 8.20 14.63
N THR A 362 -5.47 7.26 15.54
CA THR A 362 -5.71 7.42 17.00
C THR A 362 -7.19 7.63 17.41
N LEU A 363 -7.47 7.76 18.71
CA LEU A 363 -8.83 7.97 19.22
C LEU A 363 -9.45 9.32 18.84
N GLN A 364 -8.66 10.30 18.43
CA GLN A 364 -9.11 11.67 18.11
C GLN A 364 -8.88 12.07 16.64
N GLY A 365 -8.37 11.16 15.82
CA GLY A 365 -7.86 11.48 14.49
C GLY A 365 -6.42 12.00 14.52
N ALA A 366 -5.86 12.18 13.34
CA ALA A 366 -4.50 12.72 13.18
C ALA A 366 -4.49 13.77 12.07
N PHE A 367 -3.78 14.88 12.28
CA PHE A 367 -3.47 15.84 11.22
C PHE A 367 -2.24 15.40 10.41
N ASN A 368 -1.29 14.75 11.08
CA ASN A 368 -0.17 14.02 10.49
C ASN A 368 -0.07 12.60 11.12
N GLU A 369 -0.42 11.58 10.35
CA GLU A 369 -0.40 10.18 10.81
C GLU A 369 0.99 9.67 11.21
N MET A 370 2.07 10.23 10.65
CA MET A 370 3.44 9.90 11.05
C MET A 370 3.68 10.17 12.55
N ALA A 371 2.88 11.05 13.18
CA ALA A 371 2.91 11.27 14.61
C ALA A 371 2.59 9.98 15.38
N ASN A 372 1.57 9.23 14.98
CA ASN A 372 1.21 7.98 15.63
C ASN A 372 2.30 6.91 15.40
N PHE A 373 2.78 6.78 14.17
CA PHE A 373 3.84 5.83 13.82
C PHE A 373 5.15 6.05 14.60
N ASN A 374 5.40 7.29 15.05
CA ASN A 374 6.56 7.64 15.87
C ASN A 374 6.28 7.70 17.39
N GLY A 375 5.06 7.37 17.84
CA GLY A 375 4.68 7.48 19.26
C GLY A 375 4.60 8.93 19.77
N LEU A 376 4.39 9.88 18.86
CA LEU A 376 4.34 11.33 19.07
C LEU A 376 2.92 11.92 18.91
N ALA A 377 1.88 11.07 18.91
CA ALA A 377 0.49 11.51 18.80
C ALA A 377 0.07 12.57 19.84
N SER A 378 0.73 12.62 21.00
CA SER A 378 0.48 13.62 22.04
C SER A 378 0.87 15.05 21.66
N LEU A 379 1.63 15.24 20.57
CA LEU A 379 1.92 16.57 20.01
C LEU A 379 0.68 17.21 19.37
N GLU A 380 -0.27 16.40 18.91
CA GLU A 380 -1.50 16.88 18.29
C GLU A 380 -2.57 17.10 19.35
N THR A 381 -2.49 18.20 20.10
CA THR A 381 -3.51 18.51 21.12
C THR A 381 -4.87 18.84 20.48
N PRO A 382 -5.99 18.76 21.22
CA PRO A 382 -7.28 19.21 20.73
C PRO A 382 -7.29 20.63 20.17
N GLU A 383 -6.54 21.56 20.80
CA GLU A 383 -6.40 22.94 20.33
C GLU A 383 -5.64 23.01 19.00
N PHE A 384 -4.58 22.22 18.85
CA PHE A 384 -3.84 22.12 17.60
C PHE A 384 -4.72 21.60 16.47
N LEU A 385 -5.40 20.48 16.69
CA LEU A 385 -6.30 19.88 15.69
C LEU A 385 -7.43 20.84 15.29
N LEU A 386 -8.01 21.54 16.26
CA LEU A 386 -9.03 22.55 16.00
C LEU A 386 -8.49 23.73 15.17
N SER A 387 -7.25 24.16 15.45
CA SER A 387 -6.59 25.22 14.67
C SER A 387 -6.33 24.83 13.20
N LYS A 388 -6.35 23.54 12.90
CA LYS A 388 -6.10 22.94 11.58
C LYS A 388 -7.35 22.45 10.86
N ILE A 389 -8.54 22.72 11.41
CA ILE A 389 -9.81 22.17 10.89
C ILE A 389 -10.05 22.45 9.40
N ASP A 390 -9.64 23.61 8.90
CA ASP A 390 -9.82 23.98 7.50
C ASP A 390 -8.74 23.42 6.57
N ASP A 391 -7.65 22.90 7.13
CA ASP A 391 -6.51 22.33 6.39
C ASP A 391 -6.67 20.81 6.15
N PHE A 392 -7.62 20.13 6.81
CA PHE A 392 -7.89 18.70 6.57
C PHE A 392 -8.29 18.45 5.12
N GLY A 393 -7.57 17.55 4.45
CA GLY A 393 -7.75 17.22 3.04
C GLY A 393 -6.90 18.02 2.06
N ALA A 394 -6.22 19.07 2.54
CA ALA A 394 -5.41 19.96 1.71
C ALA A 394 -3.96 19.43 1.51
N PRO A 395 -3.17 20.03 0.59
CA PRO A 395 -1.77 19.64 0.37
C PRO A 395 -0.84 19.75 1.58
N ASP A 396 -1.23 20.51 2.61
CA ASP A 396 -0.44 20.73 3.83
C ASP A 396 -0.82 19.83 5.00
N SER A 397 -1.73 18.88 4.81
CA SER A 397 -2.09 17.87 5.81
C SER A 397 -1.55 16.49 5.46
N TYR A 398 -1.39 15.62 6.45
CA TYR A 398 -1.16 14.18 6.23
C TYR A 398 -2.15 13.37 7.09
N ASN A 399 -3.43 13.70 6.92
CA ASN A 399 -4.45 13.43 7.92
C ASN A 399 -5.10 12.06 7.81
N HIS A 400 -5.54 11.54 8.97
CA HIS A 400 -6.35 10.34 9.13
C HIS A 400 -7.51 10.61 10.09
N TYR A 401 -8.66 9.95 9.91
CA TYR A 401 -9.80 10.10 10.83
C TYR A 401 -9.58 9.37 12.18
N ALA A 402 -10.46 9.59 13.15
CA ALA A 402 -10.47 8.86 14.42
C ALA A 402 -10.91 7.39 14.33
N VAL A 403 -10.42 6.55 15.25
CA VAL A 403 -10.79 5.12 15.42
C VAL A 403 -12.30 4.89 15.47
N GLY A 404 -13.08 5.80 16.07
CA GLY A 404 -14.53 5.70 16.13
C GLY A 404 -15.17 5.67 14.73
N TRP A 405 -14.64 6.47 13.79
CA TRP A 405 -15.09 6.47 12.39
C TRP A 405 -14.67 5.20 11.65
N ALA A 406 -13.47 4.68 11.89
CA ALA A 406 -13.05 3.38 11.37
C ALA A 406 -14.07 2.29 11.72
N TRP A 407 -14.41 2.20 13.01
CA TRP A 407 -15.40 1.27 13.50
C TRP A 407 -16.78 1.51 12.88
N ALA A 408 -17.19 2.77 12.67
CA ALA A 408 -18.44 3.07 11.98
C ALA A 408 -18.45 2.60 10.53
N MET A 409 -17.35 2.78 9.79
CA MET A 409 -17.21 2.34 8.41
C MET A 409 -17.08 0.82 8.26
N SER A 410 -16.74 0.10 9.33
CA SER A 410 -16.78 -1.36 9.38
C SER A 410 -18.16 -1.94 9.76
N SER A 411 -19.22 -1.12 9.87
CA SER A 411 -20.57 -1.59 10.19
C SER A 411 -21.04 -2.73 9.27
N PRO A 412 -21.70 -3.78 9.82
CA PRO A 412 -22.15 -3.92 11.20
C PRO A 412 -21.15 -4.62 12.13
N TYR A 413 -19.91 -4.81 11.70
CA TYR A 413 -18.98 -5.76 12.29
C TYR A 413 -18.19 -5.18 13.46
N LYS A 414 -17.54 -6.08 14.21
CA LYS A 414 -16.54 -5.78 15.22
C LYS A 414 -15.20 -5.47 14.56
N TRP A 415 -14.45 -4.54 15.16
CA TRP A 415 -13.07 -4.20 14.80
C TRP A 415 -12.89 -3.66 13.37
N THR A 416 -11.64 -3.52 12.96
CA THR A 416 -11.16 -2.69 11.84
C THR A 416 -9.93 -3.35 11.19
N LYS A 417 -9.26 -2.67 10.26
CA LYS A 417 -7.94 -3.04 9.71
C LYS A 417 -6.97 -3.57 10.79
N GLN A 418 -6.07 -4.47 10.41
CA GLN A 418 -5.13 -5.24 11.22
C GLN A 418 -5.74 -6.33 12.12
N VAL A 419 -7.05 -6.35 12.38
CA VAL A 419 -7.71 -7.39 13.20
C VAL A 419 -8.26 -8.51 12.32
N ALA A 420 -7.40 -9.47 11.96
CA ALA A 420 -7.77 -10.59 11.07
C ALA A 420 -8.80 -11.56 11.67
N SER A 421 -8.96 -11.55 12.99
CA SER A 421 -9.91 -12.40 13.69
C SER A 421 -11.37 -12.01 13.46
N HIS A 422 -11.67 -10.77 13.07
CA HIS A 422 -13.04 -10.27 12.99
C HIS A 422 -13.40 -9.70 11.63
N TRP A 423 -14.68 -9.82 11.24
CA TRP A 423 -15.16 -9.40 9.92
C TRP A 423 -15.04 -7.90 9.64
N GLY A 424 -14.93 -7.05 10.65
CA GLY A 424 -14.69 -5.62 10.43
C GLY A 424 -13.28 -5.30 9.93
N GLY A 425 -12.34 -6.25 10.04
CA GLY A 425 -11.01 -6.16 9.46
C GLY A 425 -10.85 -6.87 8.12
N THR A 426 -11.71 -7.83 7.79
CA THR A 426 -11.50 -8.72 6.62
C THR A 426 -12.67 -8.80 5.65
N ARG A 427 -13.88 -8.36 5.99
CA ARG A 427 -15.04 -8.45 5.07
C ARG A 427 -15.21 -7.15 4.31
N ASN A 428 -15.29 -7.25 2.99
CA ASN A 428 -15.39 -6.12 2.08
C ASN A 428 -16.53 -6.31 1.08
N GLY A 429 -17.13 -5.20 0.66
CA GLY A 429 -18.14 -5.23 -0.38
C GLY A 429 -17.46 -5.46 -1.73
N THR A 430 -17.90 -6.46 -2.49
CA THR A 430 -17.33 -6.73 -3.82
C THR A 430 -18.40 -6.76 -4.88
N ILE A 431 -18.16 -6.11 -6.01
CA ILE A 431 -19.04 -6.09 -7.17
C ILE A 431 -18.38 -6.85 -8.31
N VAL A 432 -19.13 -7.75 -8.96
CA VAL A 432 -18.69 -8.49 -10.14
C VAL A 432 -19.65 -8.26 -11.29
N ARG A 433 -19.14 -7.87 -12.46
CA ARG A 433 -19.93 -7.64 -13.66
C ARG A 433 -19.27 -8.29 -14.87
N TYR A 434 -20.03 -9.14 -15.55
CA TYR A 434 -19.68 -9.68 -16.87
C TYR A 434 -20.93 -10.23 -17.56
N PRO A 435 -21.66 -9.42 -18.35
CA PRO A 435 -23.01 -9.76 -18.82
C PRO A 435 -23.06 -10.92 -19.83
N LYS A 436 -21.92 -11.34 -20.39
CA LYS A 436 -21.84 -12.53 -21.24
C LYS A 436 -21.97 -13.84 -20.47
N LEU A 437 -21.65 -13.84 -19.17
CA LEU A 437 -21.74 -15.02 -18.31
C LEU A 437 -22.74 -14.84 -17.16
N ILE A 438 -22.93 -13.60 -16.67
CA ILE A 438 -23.86 -13.26 -15.59
C ILE A 438 -25.18 -12.78 -16.21
N GLN A 439 -26.26 -13.52 -15.98
CA GLN A 439 -27.59 -13.20 -16.52
C GLN A 439 -28.39 -12.27 -15.60
N GLU A 440 -28.21 -12.40 -14.28
CA GLU A 440 -28.89 -11.60 -13.28
C GLU A 440 -28.31 -10.18 -13.21
N LYS A 441 -29.18 -9.18 -13.00
CA LYS A 441 -28.80 -7.78 -12.82
C LYS A 441 -29.21 -7.33 -11.42
N GLY A 442 -28.25 -6.84 -10.63
CA GLY A 442 -28.50 -6.43 -9.25
C GLY A 442 -28.57 -7.60 -8.26
N GLY A 443 -28.05 -8.76 -8.64
CA GLY A 443 -28.08 -9.97 -7.82
C GLY A 443 -27.19 -9.85 -6.58
N ILE A 444 -27.54 -10.56 -5.51
CA ILE A 444 -26.76 -10.62 -4.27
C ILE A 444 -26.22 -12.04 -4.08
N ARG A 445 -24.97 -12.16 -3.62
CA ARG A 445 -24.28 -13.41 -3.32
C ARG A 445 -23.80 -13.40 -1.87
N HIS A 446 -24.21 -14.45 -1.16
CA HIS A 446 -23.95 -14.64 0.27
C HIS A 446 -22.98 -15.78 0.56
N GLN A 447 -22.47 -16.44 -0.48
CA GLN A 447 -21.43 -17.46 -0.34
C GLN A 447 -20.18 -16.83 0.28
N PHE A 448 -19.53 -17.57 1.19
CA PHE A 448 -18.19 -17.23 1.64
C PHE A 448 -17.23 -17.26 0.44
N CYS A 449 -16.57 -16.13 0.21
CA CYS A 449 -15.50 -15.99 -0.76
C CYS A 449 -14.32 -15.28 -0.10
N HIS A 450 -13.12 -15.54 -0.58
CA HIS A 450 -11.89 -14.87 -0.15
C HIS A 450 -11.15 -14.28 -1.36
N VAL A 451 -10.26 -13.32 -1.15
CA VAL A 451 -9.54 -12.63 -2.22
C VAL A 451 -8.71 -13.58 -3.11
N ILE A 452 -8.29 -14.72 -2.56
CA ILE A 452 -7.58 -15.78 -3.29
C ILE A 452 -8.45 -16.48 -4.35
N ASP A 453 -9.78 -16.31 -4.30
CA ASP A 453 -10.74 -16.90 -5.25
C ASP A 453 -10.78 -16.13 -6.57
N VAL A 454 -10.29 -14.90 -6.61
CA VAL A 454 -10.36 -14.03 -7.80
C VAL A 454 -9.48 -14.56 -8.93
N ALA A 455 -8.22 -14.92 -8.66
CA ALA A 455 -7.32 -15.44 -9.69
C ALA A 455 -7.84 -16.73 -10.38
N PRO A 456 -8.28 -17.80 -9.66
CA PRO A 456 -8.89 -18.95 -10.31
C PRO A 456 -10.17 -18.59 -11.08
N THR A 457 -10.97 -17.64 -10.57
CA THR A 457 -12.16 -17.16 -11.29
C THR A 457 -11.80 -16.50 -12.61
N VAL A 458 -10.80 -15.62 -12.62
CA VAL A 458 -10.29 -14.98 -13.84
C VAL A 458 -9.83 -16.03 -14.84
N LEU A 459 -9.01 -17.00 -14.41
CA LEU A 459 -8.51 -18.08 -15.27
C LEU A 459 -9.65 -18.91 -15.89
N GLU A 460 -10.67 -19.27 -15.10
CA GLU A 460 -11.83 -20.01 -15.61
C GLU A 460 -12.62 -19.19 -16.64
N VAL A 461 -12.91 -17.92 -16.35
CA VAL A 461 -13.68 -17.04 -17.25
C VAL A 461 -12.95 -16.80 -18.58
N VAL A 462 -11.62 -16.66 -18.55
CA VAL A 462 -10.82 -16.42 -19.77
C VAL A 462 -10.42 -17.69 -20.50
N GLY A 463 -10.76 -18.87 -19.97
CA GLY A 463 -10.44 -20.17 -20.59
C GLY A 463 -8.96 -20.53 -20.56
N ILE A 464 -8.20 -20.04 -19.59
CA ILE A 464 -6.78 -20.37 -19.39
C ILE A 464 -6.68 -21.36 -18.20
N PRO A 465 -6.04 -22.52 -18.37
CA PRO A 465 -5.83 -23.44 -17.26
C PRO A 465 -4.79 -22.90 -16.28
N GLU A 466 -4.86 -23.35 -15.04
CA GLU A 466 -3.81 -23.10 -14.06
C GLU A 466 -2.43 -23.62 -14.56
N PRO A 467 -1.35 -22.82 -14.42
CA PRO A 467 -0.04 -23.25 -14.89
C PRO A 467 0.57 -24.30 -13.97
N THR A 468 1.12 -25.37 -14.56
CA THR A 468 1.88 -26.39 -13.83
C THR A 468 3.38 -26.09 -13.78
N MET A 469 3.88 -25.30 -14.75
CA MET A 469 5.28 -24.87 -14.80
C MET A 469 5.38 -23.46 -15.38
N VAL A 470 6.17 -22.59 -14.73
CA VAL A 470 6.46 -21.23 -15.19
C VAL A 470 7.96 -21.02 -15.13
N ASN A 471 8.57 -20.58 -16.23
CA ASN A 471 10.01 -20.32 -16.34
C ASN A 471 10.88 -21.50 -15.86
N GLY A 472 10.44 -22.73 -16.15
CA GLY A 472 11.14 -23.96 -15.74
C GLY A 472 10.93 -24.37 -14.28
N VAL A 473 10.10 -23.65 -13.51
CA VAL A 473 9.81 -23.96 -12.10
C VAL A 473 8.42 -24.56 -11.97
N LEU A 474 8.31 -25.71 -11.30
CA LEU A 474 7.03 -26.32 -10.94
C LEU A 474 6.24 -25.41 -10.01
N GLN A 475 4.96 -25.19 -10.34
CA GLN A 475 4.11 -24.28 -9.59
C GLN A 475 3.33 -25.02 -8.50
N SER A 476 3.16 -24.37 -7.35
CA SER A 476 2.21 -24.80 -6.32
C SER A 476 0.78 -24.58 -6.82
N PRO A 477 -0.19 -25.44 -6.46
CA PRO A 477 -1.58 -25.21 -6.81
C PRO A 477 -2.12 -23.87 -6.31
N TYR A 478 -3.15 -23.34 -6.95
CA TYR A 478 -3.98 -22.28 -6.41
C TYR A 478 -4.68 -22.79 -5.15
N GLU A 479 -4.80 -21.92 -4.15
CA GLU A 479 -5.40 -22.25 -2.86
C GLU A 479 -6.83 -21.70 -2.76
N GLY A 480 -7.21 -20.79 -3.66
CA GLY A 480 -8.57 -20.31 -3.83
C GLY A 480 -9.44 -21.18 -4.71
N THR A 481 -10.75 -20.92 -4.67
CA THR A 481 -11.79 -21.61 -5.41
C THR A 481 -12.51 -20.64 -6.34
N SER A 482 -12.64 -20.97 -7.62
CA SER A 482 -13.36 -20.13 -8.57
C SER A 482 -14.81 -19.85 -8.14
N MET A 483 -15.25 -18.60 -8.33
CA MET A 483 -16.56 -18.08 -7.96
C MET A 483 -17.61 -18.28 -9.08
N VAL A 484 -17.23 -18.76 -10.27
CA VAL A 484 -18.12 -18.88 -11.45
C VAL A 484 -19.40 -19.65 -11.14
N TYR A 485 -19.34 -20.68 -10.28
CA TYR A 485 -20.50 -21.48 -9.91
C TYR A 485 -21.63 -20.66 -9.25
N THR A 486 -21.31 -19.49 -8.68
CA THR A 486 -22.29 -18.58 -8.06
C THR A 486 -22.93 -17.63 -9.06
N PHE A 487 -22.36 -17.43 -10.26
CA PHE A 487 -22.73 -16.31 -11.14
C PHE A 487 -24.21 -16.32 -11.53
N ASN A 488 -24.78 -17.51 -11.79
CA ASN A 488 -26.19 -17.65 -12.16
C ASN A 488 -26.99 -18.50 -11.17
N ASP A 489 -26.46 -18.74 -9.98
CA ASP A 489 -27.15 -19.47 -8.92
C ASP A 489 -26.84 -18.82 -7.56
N ALA A 490 -27.73 -17.93 -7.13
CA ALA A 490 -27.62 -17.25 -5.84
C ALA A 490 -27.70 -18.21 -4.64
N ALA A 491 -28.30 -19.38 -4.81
CA ALA A 491 -28.49 -20.39 -3.78
C ALA A 491 -27.45 -21.51 -3.85
N ALA A 492 -26.46 -21.41 -4.75
CA ALA A 492 -25.44 -22.43 -4.89
C ALA A 492 -24.70 -22.64 -3.55
N PRO A 493 -24.45 -23.91 -3.15
CA PRO A 493 -23.71 -24.19 -1.93
C PRO A 493 -22.29 -23.63 -2.03
N GLU A 494 -21.76 -23.15 -0.91
CA GLU A 494 -20.37 -22.71 -0.82
C GLU A 494 -19.41 -23.83 -1.24
N ARG A 495 -18.35 -23.46 -1.96
CA ARG A 495 -17.24 -24.37 -2.28
C ARG A 495 -15.94 -24.02 -1.55
N HIS A 496 -15.84 -22.78 -1.05
CA HIS A 496 -14.75 -22.35 -0.20
C HIS A 496 -15.08 -22.68 1.26
N ASP A 497 -14.80 -23.92 1.66
CA ASP A 497 -15.23 -24.45 2.96
C ASP A 497 -14.32 -24.08 4.13
N VAL A 498 -13.06 -23.69 3.88
CA VAL A 498 -12.06 -23.45 4.92
C VAL A 498 -11.15 -22.27 4.57
N GLN A 499 -10.97 -21.33 5.50
CA GLN A 499 -10.05 -20.20 5.35
C GLN A 499 -9.50 -19.80 6.71
N TYR A 500 -8.18 -19.82 6.87
CA TYR A 500 -7.56 -19.24 8.07
C TYR A 500 -7.37 -17.73 7.90
N PHE A 501 -7.22 -17.04 9.03
CA PHE A 501 -6.89 -15.63 9.10
C PHE A 501 -5.80 -15.44 10.15
N GLU A 502 -4.74 -14.71 9.81
CA GLU A 502 -3.73 -14.29 10.78
C GLU A 502 -3.17 -12.92 10.38
N MET A 503 -3.04 -12.03 11.37
CA MET A 503 -2.33 -10.75 11.22
C MET A 503 -1.93 -10.22 12.60
N PHE A 504 -0.63 -9.96 12.81
CA PHE A 504 -0.07 -9.45 14.08
C PHE A 504 -0.51 -10.29 15.30
N GLY A 505 -0.56 -11.61 15.17
CA GLY A 505 -0.96 -12.51 16.24
C GLY A 505 -2.48 -12.65 16.43
N ASN A 506 -3.30 -11.79 15.82
CA ASN A 506 -4.74 -12.02 15.75
C ASN A 506 -5.01 -13.24 14.86
N ARG A 507 -5.84 -14.17 15.32
CA ARG A 507 -6.04 -15.47 14.66
C ARG A 507 -7.52 -15.75 14.42
N GLY A 508 -7.81 -16.43 13.32
CA GLY A 508 -9.16 -16.86 12.99
C GLY A 508 -9.17 -18.05 12.05
N ILE A 509 -10.24 -18.82 12.09
CA ILE A 509 -10.52 -19.87 11.12
C ILE A 509 -12.00 -19.84 10.79
N TYR A 510 -12.33 -19.84 9.51
CA TYR A 510 -13.64 -20.17 8.99
C TYR A 510 -13.65 -21.64 8.58
N TYR A 511 -14.67 -22.39 8.97
CA TYR A 511 -14.91 -23.75 8.51
C TYR A 511 -16.41 -24.06 8.41
N LYS A 512 -16.92 -24.20 7.18
CA LYS A 512 -18.30 -24.62 6.86
C LYS A 512 -19.37 -23.91 7.69
N GLY A 513 -19.38 -22.59 7.62
CA GLY A 513 -20.31 -21.73 8.34
C GLY A 513 -19.85 -21.33 9.74
N TRP A 514 -18.93 -22.06 10.38
CA TRP A 514 -18.45 -21.73 11.72
C TRP A 514 -17.20 -20.87 11.68
N SER A 515 -17.00 -20.04 12.71
CA SER A 515 -15.71 -19.37 12.93
C SER A 515 -15.24 -19.42 14.38
N ALA A 516 -13.98 -19.77 14.60
CA ALA A 516 -13.29 -19.59 15.88
C ALA A 516 -12.21 -18.53 15.72
N ILE A 517 -12.17 -17.56 16.62
CA ILE A 517 -11.38 -16.35 16.45
C ILE A 517 -10.77 -15.90 17.78
N THR A 518 -9.65 -15.18 17.73
CA THR A 518 -9.07 -14.52 18.90
C THR A 518 -8.39 -13.21 18.51
N LYS A 519 -8.68 -12.14 19.27
CA LYS A 519 -7.96 -10.86 19.19
C LYS A 519 -6.77 -10.92 20.15
N HIS A 520 -5.60 -10.62 19.61
CA HIS A 520 -4.35 -10.58 20.36
C HIS A 520 -3.91 -9.14 20.66
N ARG A 521 -4.11 -8.22 19.69
CA ARG A 521 -3.58 -6.85 19.74
C ARG A 521 -4.67 -5.81 19.45
N THR A 522 -4.52 -4.62 20.04
CA THR A 522 -5.36 -3.45 19.72
C THR A 522 -4.62 -2.59 18.69
N PRO A 523 -5.11 -2.44 17.44
CA PRO A 523 -4.32 -1.91 16.32
C PRO A 523 -3.71 -0.52 16.53
N TRP A 524 -4.48 0.40 17.14
CA TRP A 524 -4.08 1.79 17.34
C TRP A 524 -3.16 2.04 18.54
N VAL A 525 -2.85 1.00 19.33
CA VAL A 525 -1.86 1.09 20.41
C VAL A 525 -0.51 0.61 19.89
N MET A 526 0.24 1.51 19.26
CA MET A 526 1.50 1.17 18.58
C MET A 526 2.69 0.98 19.53
N THR A 527 2.69 1.67 20.67
CA THR A 527 3.79 1.63 21.64
C THR A 527 3.25 1.38 23.04
N GLY A 528 3.96 0.57 23.83
CA GLY A 528 3.64 0.37 25.24
C GLY A 528 2.48 -0.59 25.53
N GLN A 529 1.90 -1.23 24.52
CA GLN A 529 0.92 -2.30 24.75
C GLN A 529 1.64 -3.55 25.28
N THR A 530 1.16 -4.11 26.39
CA THR A 530 1.63 -5.42 26.88
C THR A 530 0.88 -6.53 26.16
N MET A 531 1.59 -7.38 25.42
CA MET A 531 1.02 -8.60 24.83
C MET A 531 0.92 -9.70 25.90
N VAL A 532 -0.18 -10.44 25.89
CA VAL A 532 -0.31 -11.67 26.68
C VAL A 532 0.34 -12.83 25.92
N PRO A 533 0.78 -13.91 26.59
CA PRO A 533 1.19 -15.12 25.89
C PRO A 533 0.06 -15.65 24.97
N PHE A 534 0.40 -16.17 23.80
CA PHE A 534 -0.60 -16.67 22.84
C PHE A 534 -1.54 -17.77 23.38
N ASP A 535 -1.10 -18.53 24.40
CA ASP A 535 -1.91 -19.56 25.05
C ASP A 535 -2.94 -18.98 26.02
N ASP A 536 -2.75 -17.72 26.44
CA ASP A 536 -3.65 -16.98 27.34
C ASP A 536 -4.67 -16.11 26.58
N ASP A 537 -4.58 -16.08 25.24
CA ASP A 537 -5.53 -15.39 24.37
C ASP A 537 -6.96 -15.96 24.53
N ILE A 538 -7.95 -15.06 24.58
CA ILE A 538 -9.36 -15.43 24.73
C ILE A 538 -9.95 -15.73 23.35
N TRP A 539 -10.37 -16.98 23.16
CA TRP A 539 -11.05 -17.42 21.94
C TRP A 539 -12.56 -17.25 22.03
N GLU A 540 -13.14 -16.84 20.91
CA GLU A 540 -14.57 -16.68 20.68
C GLU A 540 -15.03 -17.68 19.61
N LEU A 541 -16.30 -18.08 19.64
CA LEU A 541 -16.90 -19.03 18.70
C LEU A 541 -18.21 -18.50 18.13
N TYR A 542 -18.39 -18.58 16.81
CA TYR A 542 -19.59 -18.11 16.12
C TYR A 542 -20.14 -19.13 15.13
N ASP A 543 -21.47 -19.24 15.08
CA ASP A 543 -22.22 -19.96 14.06
C ASP A 543 -22.72 -18.99 12.99
N GLY A 544 -22.00 -18.89 11.87
CA GLY A 544 -22.35 -18.01 10.75
C GLY A 544 -23.65 -18.36 10.02
N SER A 545 -24.26 -19.54 10.29
CA SER A 545 -25.56 -19.88 9.74
C SER A 545 -26.72 -19.15 10.43
N THR A 546 -26.50 -18.72 11.68
CA THR A 546 -27.48 -17.99 12.50
C THR A 546 -27.03 -16.59 12.90
N ASP A 547 -25.71 -16.34 12.97
CA ASP A 547 -25.08 -15.06 13.29
C ASP A 547 -24.18 -14.58 12.15
N TRP A 548 -24.75 -13.74 11.29
CA TRP A 548 -24.05 -13.14 10.15
C TRP A 548 -22.88 -12.22 10.55
N THR A 549 -22.93 -11.68 11.76
CA THR A 549 -22.22 -10.48 12.19
C THR A 549 -21.11 -10.72 13.22
N GLN A 550 -21.02 -11.92 13.78
CA GLN A 550 -20.21 -12.22 14.98
C GLN A 550 -20.68 -11.43 16.21
N ALA A 551 -21.99 -11.34 16.39
CA ALA A 551 -22.62 -10.67 17.52
C ALA A 551 -22.70 -11.57 18.77
N ARG A 552 -22.91 -12.89 18.60
CA ARG A 552 -23.16 -13.82 19.71
C ARG A 552 -22.05 -14.85 19.83
N ASP A 553 -21.19 -14.66 20.83
CA ASP A 553 -20.15 -15.63 21.18
C ASP A 553 -20.75 -16.87 21.88
N LEU A 554 -20.42 -18.04 21.36
CA LEU A 554 -20.88 -19.36 21.81
C LEU A 554 -19.77 -20.17 22.51
N CYS A 555 -18.60 -19.59 22.79
CA CYS A 555 -17.44 -20.33 23.30
C CYS A 555 -17.74 -21.10 24.60
N GLN A 556 -18.52 -20.51 25.51
CA GLN A 556 -18.94 -21.13 26.76
C GLN A 556 -20.03 -22.19 26.56
N GLU A 557 -20.88 -22.01 25.55
CA GLU A 557 -21.99 -22.92 25.25
C GLU A 557 -21.49 -24.17 24.50
N MET A 558 -20.45 -24.04 23.66
CA MET A 558 -19.97 -25.09 22.75
C MET A 558 -18.44 -25.24 22.77
N PRO A 559 -17.81 -25.54 23.92
CA PRO A 559 -16.35 -25.61 24.04
C PRO A 559 -15.71 -26.72 23.19
N GLU A 560 -16.41 -27.84 22.98
CA GLU A 560 -15.92 -28.92 22.10
C GLU A 560 -15.80 -28.47 20.63
N LYS A 561 -16.77 -27.67 20.15
CA LYS A 561 -16.76 -27.12 18.80
C LYS A 561 -15.65 -26.09 18.63
N LEU A 562 -15.43 -25.26 19.66
CA LEU A 562 -14.29 -24.34 19.68
C LEU A 562 -12.96 -25.10 19.56
N HIS A 563 -12.77 -26.15 20.37
CA HIS A 563 -11.54 -26.94 20.33
C HIS A 563 -11.34 -27.68 18.99
N GLU A 564 -12.41 -28.12 18.34
CA GLU A 564 -12.36 -28.63 16.96
C GLU A 564 -11.76 -27.60 16.00
N LEU A 565 -12.27 -26.37 16.02
CA LEU A 565 -11.82 -25.30 15.12
C LEU A 565 -10.43 -24.78 15.46
N GLN A 566 -10.05 -24.70 16.75
CA GLN A 566 -8.67 -24.36 17.14
C GLN A 566 -7.65 -25.36 16.55
N ARG A 567 -7.97 -26.65 16.55
CA ARG A 567 -7.13 -27.66 15.88
C ARG A 567 -7.12 -27.49 14.36
N GLN A 568 -8.27 -27.16 13.76
CA GLN A 568 -8.35 -26.86 12.33
C GLN A 568 -7.48 -25.64 11.95
N PHE A 569 -7.48 -24.58 12.77
CA PHE A 569 -6.59 -23.45 12.61
C PHE A 569 -5.13 -23.89 12.59
N LEU A 570 -4.69 -24.69 13.57
CA LEU A 570 -3.30 -25.16 13.63
C LEU A 570 -2.90 -25.99 12.41
N ILE A 571 -3.80 -26.81 11.87
CA ILE A 571 -3.55 -27.59 10.65
C ILE A 571 -3.31 -26.67 9.45
N GLU A 572 -4.21 -25.71 9.21
CA GLU A 572 -4.05 -24.77 8.10
C GLU A 572 -2.87 -23.82 8.31
N ALA A 573 -2.60 -23.43 9.56
CA ALA A 573 -1.47 -22.58 9.93
C ALA A 573 -0.11 -23.24 9.61
N VAL A 574 0.04 -24.53 9.89
CA VAL A 574 1.24 -25.31 9.51
C VAL A 574 1.30 -25.47 7.99
N LYS A 575 0.17 -25.81 7.34
CA LYS A 575 0.11 -26.04 5.89
C LYS A 575 0.54 -24.83 5.07
N TYR A 576 0.19 -23.62 5.51
CA TYR A 576 0.40 -22.39 4.77
C TYR A 576 1.47 -21.46 5.34
N ASN A 577 2.34 -21.96 6.22
CA ASN A 577 3.47 -21.20 6.82
C ASN A 577 3.05 -19.98 7.64
N VAL A 578 1.95 -20.08 8.39
CA VAL A 578 1.56 -19.06 9.37
C VAL A 578 2.46 -19.10 10.61
N LEU A 579 2.98 -20.29 10.94
CA LEU A 579 3.89 -20.47 12.06
C LEU A 579 5.36 -20.25 11.65
N PRO A 580 6.20 -19.67 12.53
CA PRO A 580 5.89 -19.20 13.87
C PRO A 580 5.05 -17.91 13.87
N LEU A 581 4.14 -17.79 14.85
CA LEU A 581 3.45 -16.52 15.11
C LEU A 581 4.46 -15.48 15.61
N ASP A 582 4.26 -14.22 15.23
CA ASP A 582 5.18 -13.13 15.54
C ASP A 582 4.41 -11.85 15.92
N ASP A 583 4.28 -11.61 17.22
CA ASP A 583 3.61 -10.46 17.85
C ASP A 583 4.57 -9.29 18.14
N ARG A 584 5.85 -9.42 17.79
CA ARG A 584 6.83 -8.34 17.93
C ARG A 584 6.38 -7.13 17.11
N GLN A 585 6.55 -5.93 17.64
CA GLN A 585 6.07 -4.70 17.01
C GLN A 585 7.25 -3.90 16.45
N VAL A 586 7.78 -2.99 17.26
CA VAL A 586 8.87 -2.07 16.90
C VAL A 586 10.13 -2.82 16.47
N GLU A 587 10.38 -4.01 17.02
CA GLU A 587 11.52 -4.85 16.70
C GLU A 587 11.53 -5.32 15.23
N ARG A 588 10.36 -5.38 14.58
CA ARG A 588 10.24 -5.75 13.17
C ARG A 588 10.55 -4.60 12.21
N ILE A 589 10.54 -3.36 12.71
CA ILE A 589 10.88 -2.16 11.93
C ILE A 589 12.41 -2.07 11.76
N ASP A 590 13.17 -2.47 12.79
CA ASP A 590 14.62 -2.54 12.70
C ASP A 590 15.08 -3.74 11.86
N PRO A 591 15.73 -3.52 10.70
CA PRO A 591 16.05 -4.61 9.78
C PRO A 591 17.04 -5.63 10.37
N ALA A 592 17.95 -5.18 11.25
CA ALA A 592 18.94 -6.04 11.88
C ALA A 592 18.27 -7.02 12.86
N THR A 593 17.32 -6.54 13.67
CA THR A 593 16.55 -7.34 14.62
C THR A 593 15.52 -8.24 13.90
N ALA A 594 14.93 -7.75 12.81
CA ALA A 594 14.01 -8.52 11.98
C ALA A 594 14.70 -9.62 11.16
N GLY A 595 16.02 -9.52 10.97
CA GLY A 595 16.82 -10.46 10.18
C GLY A 595 16.56 -10.37 8.68
N ARG A 596 16.15 -9.19 8.18
CA ARG A 596 15.91 -8.95 6.75
C ARG A 596 17.08 -8.19 6.09
N PRO A 597 17.29 -8.33 4.77
CA PRO A 597 18.37 -7.62 4.08
C PRO A 597 18.19 -6.09 4.15
N THR A 598 19.31 -5.37 4.13
CA THR A 598 19.35 -3.93 3.83
C THR A 598 20.12 -3.72 2.53
N LEU A 599 19.73 -2.71 1.77
CA LEU A 599 20.44 -2.35 0.54
C LEU A 599 21.79 -1.70 0.85
N ALA A 600 21.77 -0.70 1.73
CA ALA A 600 22.95 -0.02 2.23
C ALA A 600 23.32 -0.62 3.60
N GLY A 601 24.53 -1.20 3.69
CA GLY A 601 25.10 -1.72 4.92
C GLY A 601 26.28 -0.88 5.42
N GLY A 602 26.67 -1.08 6.68
CA GLY A 602 27.82 -0.42 7.28
C GLY A 602 27.50 0.94 7.92
N ASN A 603 28.56 1.71 8.19
CA ASN A 603 28.50 2.96 8.95
C ASN A 603 28.71 4.22 8.08
N SER A 604 28.85 4.06 6.77
CA SER A 604 29.16 5.16 5.86
C SER A 604 28.53 4.90 4.50
N GLN A 605 27.98 5.93 3.85
CA GLN A 605 27.43 5.88 2.50
C GLN A 605 27.81 7.14 1.73
N LEU A 606 28.27 6.97 0.49
CA LEU A 606 28.73 8.05 -0.38
C LEU A 606 27.73 8.25 -1.52
N PHE A 607 27.36 9.50 -1.76
CA PHE A 607 26.41 9.94 -2.75
C PHE A 607 27.01 10.99 -3.69
N PHE A 608 26.36 11.18 -4.83
CA PHE A 608 26.74 12.15 -5.86
C PHE A 608 25.52 12.96 -6.30
N ALA A 609 25.78 14.14 -6.87
CA ALA A 609 24.76 15.06 -7.33
C ALA A 609 23.77 14.40 -8.31
N GLY A 610 22.48 14.69 -8.16
CA GLY A 610 21.42 14.19 -9.04
C GLY A 610 20.90 12.80 -8.68
N MET A 611 21.50 12.12 -7.70
CA MET A 611 20.86 10.95 -7.07
C MET A 611 19.62 11.43 -6.31
N GLY A 612 18.48 10.78 -6.53
CA GLY A 612 17.25 11.09 -5.84
C GLY A 612 16.22 10.00 -6.01
N ARG A 613 15.05 10.18 -5.41
CA ARG A 613 14.00 9.17 -5.26
C ARG A 613 14.52 7.89 -4.60
N LEU A 614 15.48 8.05 -3.67
CA LEU A 614 16.01 6.95 -2.87
C LEU A 614 15.09 6.74 -1.66
N SER A 615 14.43 5.59 -1.55
CA SER A 615 13.61 5.28 -0.38
C SER A 615 14.43 5.31 0.90
N GLU A 616 13.79 5.53 2.06
CA GLU A 616 14.46 5.53 3.36
C GLU A 616 15.23 4.22 3.62
N ASN A 617 14.72 3.09 3.10
CA ASN A 617 15.37 1.77 3.17
C ASN A 617 16.55 1.57 2.21
N SER A 618 16.81 2.52 1.31
CA SER A 618 17.97 2.55 0.41
C SER A 618 19.16 3.32 1.01
N VAL A 619 18.96 3.96 2.16
CA VAL A 619 19.95 4.80 2.86
C VAL A 619 20.27 4.19 4.22
N ILE A 620 21.52 4.37 4.68
CA ILE A 620 21.90 3.92 6.03
C ILE A 620 21.01 4.58 7.10
N ASN A 621 20.59 3.79 8.09
CA ASN A 621 19.65 4.25 9.10
C ASN A 621 20.33 5.12 10.17
N ILE A 622 19.99 6.42 10.17
CA ILE A 622 20.49 7.44 11.11
C ILE A 622 19.65 7.58 12.39
N LYS A 623 18.45 6.99 12.45
CA LYS A 623 17.51 7.22 13.55
C LYS A 623 18.09 6.72 14.87
N ASN A 624 17.86 7.50 15.93
CA ASN A 624 18.33 7.23 17.29
C ASN A 624 19.86 7.09 17.44
N LYS A 625 20.64 7.77 16.60
CA LYS A 625 22.10 7.70 16.57
C LYS A 625 22.72 9.07 16.28
N SER A 626 23.97 9.25 16.69
CA SER A 626 24.80 10.32 16.16
C SER A 626 25.13 10.05 14.70
N PHE A 627 25.11 11.09 13.87
CA PHE A 627 25.45 11.01 12.46
C PHE A 627 26.11 12.29 11.97
N SER A 628 26.78 12.20 10.82
CA SER A 628 27.36 13.36 10.16
C SER A 628 27.13 13.33 8.67
N VAL A 629 26.95 14.51 8.09
CA VAL A 629 26.93 14.74 6.64
C VAL A 629 28.13 15.56 6.28
N THR A 630 28.97 15.06 5.39
CA THR A 630 30.11 15.80 4.84
C THR A 630 29.92 15.95 3.34
N ALA A 631 30.06 17.16 2.81
CA ALA A 631 29.90 17.44 1.40
C ALA A 631 31.09 18.24 0.88
N GLU A 632 31.57 17.88 -0.31
CA GLU A 632 32.52 18.71 -1.06
C GLU A 632 31.75 19.53 -2.07
N LEU A 633 31.85 20.86 -1.94
CA LEU A 633 31.12 21.82 -2.73
C LEU A 633 32.10 22.72 -3.51
N GLU A 634 31.72 23.11 -4.72
CA GLU A 634 32.32 24.20 -5.47
C GLU A 634 31.33 25.37 -5.51
N ILE A 635 31.66 26.45 -4.81
CA ILE A 635 30.83 27.64 -4.64
C ILE A 635 31.24 28.69 -5.67
N PRO A 636 30.31 29.23 -6.48
CA PRO A 636 30.63 30.26 -7.45
C PRO A 636 30.80 31.63 -6.76
N PRO A 637 31.38 32.65 -7.44
CA PRO A 637 31.64 33.97 -6.84
C PRO A 637 30.41 34.67 -6.25
N GLU A 638 29.22 34.40 -6.79
CA GLU A 638 27.93 34.94 -6.34
C GLU A 638 27.34 34.21 -5.12
N GLY A 639 27.96 33.14 -4.64
CA GLY A 639 27.43 32.26 -3.59
C GLY A 639 26.59 31.10 -4.13
N ALA A 640 26.19 30.18 -3.26
CA ALA A 640 25.35 29.04 -3.63
C ALA A 640 24.15 28.89 -2.70
N ASP A 641 23.01 28.55 -3.26
CA ASP A 641 21.76 28.22 -2.58
C ASP A 641 21.25 26.86 -3.05
N GLY A 642 20.41 26.23 -2.24
CA GLY A 642 19.73 24.97 -2.55
C GLY A 642 20.19 23.79 -1.70
N VAL A 643 19.57 22.64 -1.93
CA VAL A 643 19.71 21.42 -1.13
C VAL A 643 21.02 20.71 -1.44
N ILE A 644 21.79 20.36 -0.40
CA ILE A 644 22.94 19.48 -0.52
C ILE A 644 22.47 18.03 -0.40
N ILE A 645 21.70 17.74 0.65
CA ILE A 645 21.01 16.46 0.86
C ILE A 645 19.74 16.70 1.68
N ALA A 646 18.65 16.05 1.31
CA ALA A 646 17.41 16.00 2.08
C ALA A 646 16.95 14.55 2.24
N GLN A 647 16.31 14.23 3.36
CA GLN A 647 15.60 12.96 3.57
C GLN A 647 14.29 13.22 4.32
N GLY A 648 13.17 12.80 3.72
CA GLY A 648 11.82 13.11 4.20
C GLY A 648 11.22 14.29 3.44
N GLY A 649 10.26 14.99 4.06
CA GLY A 649 9.58 16.13 3.44
C GLY A 649 8.89 17.05 4.47
N ARG A 650 7.85 17.76 4.04
CA ARG A 650 7.05 18.71 4.84
C ARG A 650 6.47 18.08 6.11
N PHE A 651 6.22 16.76 6.06
CA PHE A 651 5.59 15.99 7.14
C PHE A 651 6.56 15.27 8.06
N GLY A 652 7.86 15.53 7.95
CA GLY A 652 8.88 14.91 8.78
C GLY A 652 10.15 14.62 7.99
N GLY A 653 11.32 14.85 8.60
CA GLY A 653 12.60 14.63 7.93
C GLY A 653 13.68 15.62 8.35
N TRP A 654 14.76 15.67 7.56
CA TRP A 654 15.89 16.56 7.79
C TRP A 654 16.57 16.94 6.48
N SER A 655 17.26 18.08 6.47
CA SER A 655 17.97 18.57 5.29
C SER A 655 19.21 19.36 5.67
N VAL A 656 20.28 19.17 4.89
CA VAL A 656 21.46 20.05 4.85
C VAL A 656 21.40 20.80 3.52
N TYR A 657 21.38 22.12 3.58
CA TYR A 657 21.17 22.99 2.43
C TYR A 657 21.93 24.30 2.59
N THR A 658 21.95 25.11 1.54
CA THR A 658 22.42 26.48 1.60
C THR A 658 21.29 27.47 1.31
N HIS A 659 21.28 28.57 2.05
CA HIS A 659 20.37 29.69 1.87
C HIS A 659 21.08 30.98 2.23
N ASP A 660 20.95 32.01 1.39
CA ASP A 660 21.72 33.25 1.44
C ASP A 660 23.24 32.98 1.50
N GLY A 661 23.71 31.96 0.77
CA GLY A 661 25.13 31.57 0.73
C GLY A 661 25.67 30.93 2.01
N LYS A 662 24.82 30.63 3.00
CA LYS A 662 25.19 30.00 4.26
C LYS A 662 24.69 28.57 4.33
N ALA A 663 25.49 27.69 4.91
CA ALA A 663 25.05 26.33 5.22
C ALA A 663 24.06 26.32 6.38
N LYS A 664 23.01 25.52 6.23
CA LYS A 664 21.97 25.29 7.21
C LYS A 664 21.69 23.81 7.36
N PHE A 665 21.30 23.43 8.57
CA PHE A 665 20.69 22.15 8.88
C PHE A 665 19.32 22.39 9.45
N VAL A 666 18.32 21.65 8.97
CA VAL A 666 16.99 21.61 9.57
C VAL A 666 16.64 20.17 9.96
N TYR A 667 16.02 20.04 11.12
CA TYR A 667 15.28 18.85 11.50
C TYR A 667 13.81 19.22 11.64
N ASN A 668 12.97 18.69 10.77
CA ASN A 668 11.53 18.88 10.76
C ASN A 668 10.85 17.70 11.47
N VAL A 669 10.25 17.96 12.62
CA VAL A 669 9.47 16.98 13.37
C VAL A 669 8.01 17.14 13.00
N LEU A 670 7.56 16.29 12.07
CA LEU A 670 6.15 16.10 11.72
C LEU A 670 5.45 17.34 11.09
N GLY A 671 6.20 18.36 10.67
CA GLY A 671 5.64 19.66 10.28
C GLY A 671 5.10 20.46 11.47
N ILE A 672 5.31 20.00 12.71
CA ILE A 672 4.81 20.61 13.94
C ILE A 672 5.92 21.43 14.62
N GLU A 673 7.11 20.85 14.76
CA GLU A 673 8.29 21.51 15.34
C GLU A 673 9.43 21.47 14.31
N SER A 674 10.14 22.59 14.14
CA SER A 674 11.30 22.67 13.24
C SER A 674 12.50 23.25 13.99
N PHE A 675 13.64 22.56 13.91
CA PHE A 675 14.89 22.95 14.55
C PHE A 675 15.90 23.31 13.47
N VAL A 676 16.27 24.59 13.38
CA VAL A 676 17.21 25.09 12.37
C VAL A 676 18.52 25.50 13.03
N THR A 677 19.63 25.01 12.47
CA THR A 677 20.99 25.44 12.78
C THR A 677 21.56 26.14 11.55
N GLU A 678 22.06 27.36 11.71
CA GLU A 678 22.60 28.20 10.64
C GLU A 678 24.08 28.53 10.91
N ALA A 679 24.89 28.56 9.85
CA ALA A 679 26.25 29.05 9.92
C ALA A 679 26.32 30.57 10.13
N THR A 680 27.29 31.04 10.91
CA THR A 680 27.50 32.45 11.22
C THR A 680 28.08 33.25 10.05
N GLU A 681 28.69 32.56 9.08
CA GLU A 681 29.31 33.14 7.90
C GLU A 681 28.90 32.41 6.61
N THR A 682 29.03 33.10 5.47
CA THR A 682 28.79 32.53 4.13
C THR A 682 29.93 31.62 3.72
N ILE A 683 29.65 30.57 2.94
CA ILE A 683 30.70 29.73 2.36
C ILE A 683 31.48 30.56 1.32
N PRO A 684 32.81 30.68 1.44
CA PRO A 684 33.61 31.41 0.45
C PRO A 684 33.51 30.80 -0.95
N ALA A 685 33.81 31.60 -1.97
CA ALA A 685 33.90 31.11 -3.34
C ALA A 685 35.10 30.17 -3.51
N GLY A 686 34.90 29.06 -4.24
CA GLY A 686 35.91 28.03 -4.44
C GLY A 686 35.47 26.66 -3.93
N LYS A 687 36.45 25.79 -3.73
CA LYS A 687 36.21 24.40 -3.32
C LYS A 687 36.32 24.27 -1.81
N HIS A 688 35.26 23.79 -1.16
CA HIS A 688 35.14 23.71 0.29
C HIS A 688 34.54 22.38 0.74
N GLN A 689 34.90 21.92 1.94
CA GLN A 689 34.22 20.85 2.64
C GLN A 689 33.24 21.46 3.65
N VAL A 690 31.95 21.21 3.46
CA VAL A 690 30.89 21.56 4.41
C VAL A 690 30.51 20.32 5.19
N ARG A 691 30.49 20.40 6.52
CA ARG A 691 30.14 19.27 7.38
C ARG A 691 29.08 19.68 8.40
N MET A 692 28.12 18.80 8.62
CA MET A 692 27.13 18.88 9.70
C MET A 692 27.30 17.64 10.58
N GLU A 693 27.41 17.84 11.89
CA GLU A 693 27.47 16.77 12.88
C GLU A 693 26.25 16.88 13.81
N PHE A 694 25.56 15.76 14.00
CA PHE A 694 24.50 15.61 14.99
C PHE A 694 24.96 14.65 16.09
N ALA A 695 25.19 15.20 17.28
CA ALA A 695 25.55 14.46 18.48
C ALA A 695 24.28 14.07 19.25
N TYR A 696 23.79 12.86 19.04
CA TYR A 696 22.57 12.36 19.66
C TYR A 696 22.76 12.23 21.18
N ASP A 697 21.77 12.68 21.95
CA ASP A 697 21.84 12.69 23.42
C ASP A 697 21.95 11.27 24.02
N GLY A 698 21.56 10.23 23.26
CA GLY A 698 21.53 8.84 23.75
C GLY A 698 20.41 8.59 24.76
N GLY A 699 20.43 7.42 25.43
CA GLY A 699 19.52 7.15 26.55
C GLY A 699 18.05 6.92 26.18
N GLY A 700 17.74 6.54 24.95
CA GLY A 700 16.39 6.15 24.52
C GLY A 700 16.14 6.37 23.04
N LEU A 701 14.88 6.23 22.63
CA LEU A 701 14.39 6.50 21.27
C LEU A 701 13.89 7.95 21.16
N GLY A 702 13.99 8.54 19.97
CA GLY A 702 13.43 9.86 19.63
C GLY A 702 14.03 11.03 20.40
N ARG A 703 15.25 10.91 20.94
CA ARG A 703 15.90 11.98 21.73
C ARG A 703 16.46 13.09 20.85
N GLY A 704 16.76 14.22 21.47
CA GLY A 704 17.42 15.34 20.82
C GLY A 704 18.91 15.11 20.60
N GLY A 705 19.60 16.17 20.23
CA GLY A 705 21.05 16.20 20.08
C GLY A 705 21.56 17.57 19.69
N ASN A 706 22.86 17.79 19.89
CA ASN A 706 23.52 19.02 19.49
C ASN A 706 23.94 18.94 18.03
N VAL A 707 23.80 20.06 17.32
CA VAL A 707 24.21 20.19 15.92
C VAL A 707 25.41 21.13 15.86
N THR A 708 26.45 20.75 15.12
CA THR A 708 27.57 21.63 14.78
C THR A 708 27.78 21.64 13.26
N LEU A 709 27.95 22.83 12.70
CA LEU A 709 28.29 23.04 11.30
C LEU A 709 29.76 23.43 11.17
N TYR A 710 30.44 22.96 10.13
CA TYR A 710 31.85 23.23 9.87
C TYR A 710 32.10 23.59 8.40
N TYR A 711 33.04 24.51 8.17
CA TYR A 711 33.69 24.77 6.88
C TYR A 711 35.16 24.43 6.97
N ASP A 712 35.62 23.49 6.14
CA ASP A 712 37.02 23.05 6.09
C ASP A 712 37.56 22.69 7.50
N GLY A 713 36.73 22.01 8.29
CA GLY A 713 37.04 21.60 9.66
C GLY A 713 36.91 22.68 10.74
N GLN A 714 36.63 23.94 10.39
CA GLN A 714 36.40 25.03 11.34
C GLN A 714 34.92 25.13 11.71
N PRO A 715 34.54 25.14 13.01
CA PRO A 715 33.15 25.25 13.42
C PRO A 715 32.60 26.64 13.10
N VAL A 716 31.50 26.68 12.35
CA VAL A 716 30.85 27.90 11.86
C VAL A 716 29.41 28.06 12.34
N GLY A 717 28.85 27.10 13.07
CA GLY A 717 27.50 27.23 13.63
C GLY A 717 27.19 26.13 14.63
N THR A 718 26.38 26.43 15.63
CA THR A 718 25.90 25.44 16.60
C THR A 718 24.41 25.63 16.85
N GLY A 719 23.72 24.53 17.14
CA GLY A 719 22.30 24.51 17.44
C GLY A 719 21.90 23.24 18.16
N ARG A 720 20.61 23.08 18.38
CA ARG A 720 20.06 21.92 19.10
C ARG A 720 18.74 21.48 18.50
N VAL A 721 18.61 20.18 18.32
CA VAL A 721 17.33 19.51 18.04
C VAL A 721 16.83 18.97 19.37
N GLU A 722 15.63 19.36 19.80
CA GLU A 722 15.13 18.93 21.11
C GLU A 722 14.51 17.52 21.09
N ARG A 723 14.05 17.07 19.92
CA ARG A 723 13.48 15.73 19.73
C ARG A 723 13.59 15.26 18.28
N THR A 724 13.52 13.96 18.06
CA THR A 724 13.63 13.32 16.74
C THR A 724 12.51 12.31 16.50
N GLN A 725 12.31 11.92 15.24
CA GLN A 725 11.45 10.79 14.86
C GLN A 725 12.20 9.47 15.09
N ALA A 726 11.57 8.53 15.80
CA ALA A 726 12.21 7.30 16.25
C ALA A 726 12.23 6.19 15.18
N PHE A 727 11.22 6.13 14.32
CA PHE A 727 10.95 4.95 13.50
C PHE A 727 10.84 5.23 12.00
N ILE A 728 10.16 6.29 11.60
CA ILE A 728 9.91 6.60 10.17
C ILE A 728 9.85 8.11 9.97
N PHE A 729 10.43 8.61 8.88
CA PHE A 729 10.32 10.02 8.51
C PHE A 729 9.04 10.30 7.74
N SER A 730 8.81 9.51 6.69
CA SER A 730 7.63 9.51 5.83
C SER A 730 7.54 8.15 5.12
N ALA A 731 6.35 7.77 4.67
CA ALA A 731 6.13 6.55 3.90
C ALA A 731 6.34 6.70 2.38
N ASP A 732 6.38 7.93 1.88
CA ASP A 732 6.37 8.27 0.45
C ASP A 732 7.47 9.24 0.02
N GLU A 733 8.09 9.97 0.95
CA GLU A 733 9.21 10.85 0.67
C GLU A 733 10.54 10.12 0.59
N THR A 734 11.53 10.78 -0.02
CA THR A 734 12.78 10.15 -0.42
C THR A 734 14.01 10.86 0.10
N THR A 735 15.18 10.30 -0.18
CA THR A 735 16.47 10.96 -0.01
C THR A 735 16.98 11.46 -1.36
N ASP A 736 17.26 12.75 -1.43
CA ASP A 736 17.66 13.47 -2.64
C ASP A 736 18.95 14.26 -2.44
N ILE A 737 19.77 14.35 -3.49
CA ILE A 737 21.12 14.93 -3.46
C ILE A 737 21.25 16.03 -4.52
N GLY A 738 21.46 17.27 -4.06
CA GLY A 738 21.57 18.44 -4.94
C GLY A 738 20.24 19.06 -5.38
N TYR A 739 19.13 18.49 -4.93
CA TYR A 739 17.75 18.96 -5.11
C TYR A 739 16.85 18.21 -4.12
N GLU A 740 15.56 18.51 -4.14
CA GLU A 740 14.55 17.77 -3.40
C GLU A 740 13.31 17.60 -4.27
N SER A 741 12.88 16.35 -4.40
CA SER A 741 11.64 15.92 -5.06
C SER A 741 10.52 15.76 -4.02
N GLY A 742 9.27 15.75 -4.45
CA GLY A 742 8.14 15.72 -3.50
C GLY A 742 8.03 17.02 -2.70
N THR A 743 7.69 16.92 -1.41
CA THR A 743 7.46 18.08 -0.54
C THR A 743 8.74 18.54 0.17
N PRO A 744 8.99 19.85 0.35
CA PRO A 744 10.22 20.33 0.95
C PRO A 744 10.25 20.12 2.48
N VAL A 745 11.37 19.62 3.01
CA VAL A 745 11.65 19.52 4.44
C VAL A 745 11.75 20.90 5.09
N ALA A 746 12.36 21.89 4.41
CA ALA A 746 12.53 23.24 4.93
C ALA A 746 11.57 24.24 4.27
N ALA A 747 11.10 25.23 5.04
CA ALA A 747 10.24 26.31 4.51
C ALA A 747 10.99 27.33 3.63
N GLU A 748 12.32 27.32 3.63
CA GLU A 748 13.16 28.31 2.92
C GLU A 748 13.37 28.00 1.43
N TYR A 749 12.91 26.84 0.95
CA TYR A 749 12.91 26.49 -0.47
C TYR A 749 11.64 25.71 -0.86
N THR A 750 11.45 25.58 -2.16
CA THR A 750 10.38 24.79 -2.78
C THR A 750 11.01 23.74 -3.68
N SER A 751 10.24 22.77 -4.17
CA SER A 751 10.71 21.82 -5.20
C SER A 751 11.28 22.52 -6.46
N LYS A 752 10.84 23.75 -6.77
CA LYS A 752 11.34 24.57 -7.89
C LYS A 752 12.66 25.28 -7.58
N THR A 753 12.92 25.60 -6.31
CA THR A 753 14.10 26.35 -5.86
C THR A 753 15.10 25.51 -5.07
N SER A 754 14.83 24.21 -4.88
CA SER A 754 15.66 23.28 -4.11
C SER A 754 16.97 22.92 -4.81
N ARG A 755 17.07 23.12 -6.14
CA ARG A 755 18.26 22.74 -6.90
C ARG A 755 19.47 23.56 -6.47
N PHE A 756 20.53 22.87 -6.03
CA PHE A 756 21.79 23.49 -5.64
C PHE A 756 22.42 24.27 -6.80
N THR A 757 22.77 25.53 -6.58
CA THR A 757 23.30 26.43 -7.62
C THR A 757 24.82 26.37 -7.77
N GLY A 758 25.54 25.79 -6.80
CA GLY A 758 26.95 25.42 -6.94
C GLY A 758 27.14 24.03 -7.58
N LYS A 759 28.32 23.43 -7.42
CA LYS A 759 28.54 22.01 -7.76
C LYS A 759 28.77 21.18 -6.52
N ILE A 760 28.14 20.00 -6.47
CA ILE A 760 28.40 18.99 -5.44
C ILE A 760 29.37 17.95 -6.03
N GLY A 761 30.57 17.86 -5.46
CA GLY A 761 31.54 16.82 -5.80
C GLY A 761 31.10 15.45 -5.24
N TRP A 762 30.65 15.44 -4.00
CA TRP A 762 30.13 14.26 -3.29
C TRP A 762 29.44 14.67 -1.98
N VAL A 763 28.59 13.79 -1.46
CA VAL A 763 28.01 13.89 -0.11
C VAL A 763 28.22 12.54 0.59
N GLN A 764 28.80 12.53 1.77
CA GLN A 764 29.02 11.34 2.59
C GLN A 764 28.17 11.44 3.85
N LEU A 765 27.40 10.39 4.12
CA LEU A 765 26.64 10.20 5.35
C LEU A 765 27.34 9.14 6.19
N ASP A 766 27.65 9.45 7.44
CA ASP A 766 28.31 8.55 8.39
C ASP A 766 27.49 8.41 9.68
N VAL A 767 27.46 7.21 10.25
CA VAL A 767 26.76 6.89 11.52
C VAL A 767 27.70 6.26 12.52
N GLY A 768 27.54 6.58 13.81
CA GLY A 768 28.17 5.84 14.90
C GLY A 768 29.70 5.98 15.04
N THR A 769 30.34 6.90 14.32
CA THR A 769 31.73 7.26 14.58
C THR A 769 31.77 8.53 15.42
N ASP A 770 31.99 8.40 16.72
CA ASP A 770 32.52 9.47 17.58
C ASP A 770 33.98 9.82 17.19
N ALA A 771 34.41 9.54 15.96
CA ALA A 771 35.73 9.83 15.45
C ALA A 771 35.78 11.31 15.05
N HIS A 772 36.29 12.12 15.97
CA HIS A 772 36.33 13.58 15.93
C HIS A 772 37.43 14.18 15.03
N ASP A 773 37.77 13.56 13.89
CA ASP A 773 38.56 14.26 12.87
C ASP A 773 37.59 14.91 11.87
N HIS A 774 37.45 16.24 11.97
CA HIS A 774 36.44 17.01 11.25
C HIS A 774 36.76 17.21 9.76
N LEU A 775 37.96 16.78 9.32
CA LEU A 775 38.41 16.79 7.94
C LEU A 775 38.57 15.36 7.45
N ILE A 776 37.82 14.98 6.40
CA ILE A 776 38.08 13.71 5.69
C ILE A 776 39.20 13.96 4.69
N ASP A 777 40.41 13.48 4.99
CA ASP A 777 41.56 13.64 4.09
C ASP A 777 41.42 12.80 2.80
N GLN A 778 42.18 13.16 1.77
CA GLN A 778 42.11 12.47 0.47
C GLN A 778 42.55 11.00 0.52
N GLU A 779 43.44 10.65 1.45
CA GLU A 779 44.04 9.31 1.58
C GLU A 779 43.08 8.34 2.31
N GLU A 780 42.40 8.80 3.36
CA GLU A 780 41.31 8.12 4.05
C GLU A 780 40.11 7.92 3.12
N ARG A 781 39.79 8.92 2.28
CA ARG A 781 38.79 8.75 1.23
C ARG A 781 39.18 7.66 0.22
N LEU A 782 40.44 7.62 -0.22
CA LEU A 782 40.97 6.56 -1.08
C LEU A 782 40.87 5.18 -0.39
N LYS A 783 41.15 5.09 0.91
CA LYS A 783 40.98 3.85 1.70
C LYS A 783 39.52 3.39 1.76
N ILE A 784 38.56 4.28 1.96
CA ILE A 784 37.11 3.96 1.98
C ILE A 784 36.65 3.45 0.60
N ILE A 785 37.13 4.06 -0.48
CA ILE A 785 36.85 3.63 -1.85
C ILE A 785 37.47 2.25 -2.14
N MET A 786 38.70 2.00 -1.67
CA MET A 786 39.41 0.74 -1.90
C MET A 786 38.93 -0.41 -1.00
N ALA A 787 38.41 -0.14 0.20
CA ALA A 787 37.85 -1.15 1.10
C ALA A 787 36.50 -1.72 0.64
N ARG A 788 35.93 -1.19 -0.45
CA ARG A 788 34.67 -1.62 -1.09
C ARG A 788 34.88 -2.43 -2.39
N GLN A 789 36.14 -2.70 -2.77
CA GLN A 789 36.50 -3.71 -3.77
C GLN A 789 36.80 -5.04 -3.07
#